data_AF-A0A353EWC2-F1
#
_entry.id   AF-A0A353EWC2-F1
#
_cell.length_a   1.000
_cell.length_b   1.000
_cell.length_c   1.000
_cell.angle_alpha   90.00
_cell.angle_beta   90.00
_cell.angle_gamma   90.00
#
_symmetry.space_group_name_H-M   'P 1'
#
loop_
_entity.id
_entity.type
_entity.pdbx_description
1 polymer ?
#
loop_
_entity_poly.entity_id
_entity_poly.type
_entity_poly.pdbx_seq_one_letter_code
_entity_poly.pdbx_strand_id
1 'polypeptide(L)'
;MKTNNTKKALIASLLSLVLCVSMLVGSTFAWFTDTATTAVNTIQAGNLKIDIVNEAGVSLKGSDMSFVNKDGSADILWEPGATFRTPGFKVKNIGNLALKYKMLLNGVTGDNELLKVIKFSVVDENGAVVNLDSYEAVLKKDETSGVLYIEGHMAEDAGNTYQGLKLNGLGITVYATQYADESDSNGSDYDKDATYPIVAVATVTVDESGKTTEKSELTSTDSSTKVTVPAGAKVDDTKLVLTIHEAADPENFTVKATDVSQTLEVKMVGLAEDNTELIRVVMNVGKSLNGFALYHNGTAMTKKDTVADLTADQDYYYDSAKGEVTMLTSHFSPFTYTYAKGDWNDQLTDDADFETPVDTEKKVVTIASASELALFAKQITDKGKNYSGYTVNIVADIDLSAGLWKPINGWGKMDHIVINGNGHTIKNMIVRDCINPNSGGYGAGFIGQTSGSITIENLTFDSANVAFPHAEWYNGYVGNVGGVVMGYTYGTTLFENVSVVNSTIQGYGKIGCLLGMGADPGVKVTFRDCVSKNNTIHAVYNMGGLAGNIQRGNGVDNTTVENCTVENIVVEYDANEKYADLVNVKVTYSTNDVTEDSTVEKIVSGKYWICQGYYWGGYADYYVSYGDSAYDAPAEGHSMKLANGEYDVNK
;
A
#
# COMPACT_ATOMS: atom_id res chain seq x y z
N MET A 1 -19.22 -15.85 -86.07
CA MET A 1 -19.26 -14.62 -85.24
C MET A 1 -18.26 -14.82 -84.10
N LYS A 2 -17.17 -14.05 -84.07
CA LYS A 2 -15.94 -14.36 -83.29
C LYS A 2 -16.12 -14.18 -81.77
N THR A 3 -15.61 -15.15 -81.03
CA THR A 3 -15.49 -15.31 -79.57
C THR A 3 -14.57 -14.25 -78.92
N ASN A 4 -15.02 -13.00 -78.81
CA ASN A 4 -14.25 -11.92 -78.19
C ASN A 4 -14.62 -11.59 -76.73
N ASN A 5 -15.72 -12.15 -76.19
CA ASN A 5 -16.21 -11.77 -74.85
C ASN A 5 -15.59 -12.60 -73.70
N THR A 6 -15.23 -13.87 -73.93
CA THR A 6 -14.69 -14.75 -72.88
C THR A 6 -13.26 -14.37 -72.47
N LYS A 7 -12.43 -13.89 -73.43
CA LYS A 7 -11.07 -13.39 -73.12
C LYS A 7 -11.08 -12.10 -72.31
N LYS A 8 -12.03 -11.19 -72.57
CA LYS A 8 -12.16 -9.93 -71.80
C LYS A 8 -12.64 -10.19 -70.36
N ALA A 9 -13.56 -11.13 -70.18
CA ALA A 9 -14.01 -11.54 -68.85
C ALA A 9 -12.90 -12.25 -68.05
N LEU A 10 -12.08 -13.08 -68.70
CA LEU A 10 -10.94 -13.73 -68.06
C LEU A 10 -9.85 -12.71 -67.67
N ILE A 11 -9.58 -11.73 -68.54
CA ILE A 11 -8.63 -10.64 -68.25
C ILE A 11 -9.15 -9.76 -67.11
N ALA A 12 -10.44 -9.44 -67.07
CA ALA A 12 -11.03 -8.66 -65.98
C ALA A 12 -11.01 -9.42 -64.63
N SER A 13 -11.24 -10.74 -64.65
CA SER A 13 -11.12 -11.61 -63.48
C SER A 13 -9.67 -11.70 -62.98
N LEU A 14 -8.69 -11.84 -63.89
CA LEU A 14 -7.27 -11.86 -63.53
C LEU A 14 -6.81 -10.50 -63.00
N LEU A 15 -7.27 -9.40 -63.61
CA LEU A 15 -6.97 -8.05 -63.14
C LEU A 15 -7.58 -7.77 -61.76
N SER A 16 -8.79 -8.28 -61.50
CA SER A 16 -9.44 -8.22 -60.19
C SER A 16 -8.70 -9.05 -59.13
N LEU A 17 -8.21 -10.23 -59.47
CA LEU A 17 -7.42 -11.06 -58.54
C LEU A 17 -6.08 -10.38 -58.22
N VAL A 18 -5.41 -9.79 -59.22
CA VAL A 18 -4.19 -8.99 -59.03
C VAL A 18 -4.50 -7.74 -58.19
N LEU A 19 -5.66 -7.10 -58.38
CA LEU A 19 -6.09 -5.96 -57.56
C LEU A 19 -6.32 -6.39 -56.10
N CYS A 20 -7.00 -7.51 -55.86
CA CYS A 20 -7.23 -8.04 -54.51
C CYS A 20 -5.92 -8.45 -53.83
N VAL A 21 -4.98 -9.08 -54.54
CA VAL A 21 -3.65 -9.40 -54.00
C VAL A 21 -2.83 -8.12 -53.77
N SER A 22 -2.94 -7.10 -54.62
CA SER A 22 -2.28 -5.81 -54.40
C SER A 22 -2.89 -5.00 -53.25
N MET A 23 -4.19 -5.15 -52.95
CA MET A 23 -4.81 -4.58 -51.76
C MET A 23 -4.44 -5.36 -50.50
N LEU A 24 -4.27 -6.69 -50.59
CA LEU A 24 -3.79 -7.54 -49.49
C LEU A 24 -2.30 -7.31 -49.15
N VAL A 25 -1.48 -7.06 -50.19
CA VAL A 25 -0.09 -6.63 -50.05
C VAL A 25 -0.03 -5.14 -49.63
N GLY A 26 -0.94 -4.29 -50.10
CA GLY A 26 -1.04 -2.89 -49.71
C GLY A 26 -1.50 -2.68 -48.26
N SER A 27 -2.36 -3.55 -47.73
CA SER A 27 -2.76 -3.55 -46.32
C SER A 27 -1.70 -4.13 -45.38
N THR A 28 -0.65 -4.77 -45.92
CA THR A 28 0.50 -5.26 -45.15
C THR A 28 1.76 -4.41 -45.33
N PHE A 29 1.81 -3.53 -46.33
CA PHE A 29 2.93 -2.60 -46.57
C PHE A 29 2.67 -1.13 -46.15
N ALA A 30 1.45 -0.77 -45.74
CA ALA A 30 1.14 0.57 -45.23
C ALA A 30 1.30 0.74 -43.70
N TRP A 31 1.77 -0.30 -42.99
CA TRP A 31 2.02 -0.22 -41.54
C TRP A 31 3.50 -0.19 -41.15
N PHE A 32 4.44 -0.06 -42.09
CA PHE A 32 5.84 0.24 -41.75
C PHE A 32 6.54 1.02 -42.86
N THR A 33 6.07 2.24 -43.14
CA THR A 33 6.97 3.27 -43.69
C THR A 33 6.49 4.66 -43.32
N ASP A 34 6.42 4.92 -42.01
CA ASP A 34 6.98 6.19 -41.55
C ASP A 34 8.48 5.93 -41.41
N THR A 35 9.29 6.47 -42.31
CA THR A 35 10.71 6.70 -42.03
C THR A 35 10.81 8.10 -41.44
N ALA A 36 10.20 8.29 -40.28
CA ALA A 36 10.82 9.07 -39.25
C ALA A 36 12.01 8.23 -38.78
N THR A 37 13.22 8.60 -39.21
CA THR A 37 14.41 8.23 -38.45
C THR A 37 14.27 8.87 -37.07
N THR A 38 13.60 8.20 -36.15
CA THR A 38 13.97 8.33 -34.76
C THR A 38 15.38 7.75 -34.71
N ALA A 39 16.34 8.63 -34.42
CA ALA A 39 17.63 8.20 -33.94
C ALA A 39 17.38 7.06 -32.95
N VAL A 40 18.17 6.00 -33.08
CA VAL A 40 18.17 4.85 -32.18
C VAL A 40 18.18 5.37 -30.74
N ASN A 41 17.01 5.45 -30.11
CA ASN A 41 16.93 5.66 -28.68
C ASN A 41 17.26 4.30 -28.09
N THR A 42 18.55 4.08 -27.87
CA THR A 42 19.02 2.96 -27.08
C THR A 42 18.33 3.07 -25.72
N ILE A 43 17.38 2.18 -25.44
CA ILE A 43 16.83 2.02 -24.10
C ILE A 43 17.94 1.39 -23.27
N GLN A 44 18.70 2.23 -22.58
CA GLN A 44 19.75 1.82 -21.68
C GLN A 44 19.28 2.11 -20.26
N ALA A 45 19.29 1.10 -19.40
CA ALA A 45 19.01 1.31 -17.98
C ALA A 45 20.02 2.34 -17.41
N GLY A 46 19.50 3.25 -16.59
CA GLY A 46 20.33 4.09 -15.74
C GLY A 46 21.21 3.22 -14.82
N ASN A 47 22.44 3.64 -14.62
CA ASN A 47 23.46 2.98 -13.84
C ASN A 47 24.10 4.03 -12.92
N LEU A 48 23.82 3.91 -11.64
CA LEU A 48 24.41 4.74 -10.60
C LEU A 48 25.74 4.11 -10.17
N LYS A 49 26.87 4.74 -10.51
CA LYS A 49 28.19 4.18 -10.21
C LYS A 49 29.22 5.27 -9.97
N ILE A 50 29.98 5.13 -8.89
CA ILE A 50 30.96 6.12 -8.42
C ILE A 50 32.33 5.48 -8.19
N ASP A 51 33.38 6.28 -8.28
CA ASP A 51 34.75 5.92 -7.95
C ASP A 51 35.45 7.07 -7.21
N ILE A 52 36.45 6.74 -6.39
CA ILE A 52 37.35 7.72 -5.77
C ILE A 52 38.67 7.62 -6.52
N VAL A 53 39.14 8.72 -7.08
CA VAL A 53 40.40 8.76 -7.85
C VAL A 53 41.37 9.77 -7.25
N ASN A 54 42.66 9.55 -7.42
CA ASN A 54 43.67 10.57 -7.09
C ASN A 54 43.64 11.74 -8.09
N GLU A 55 44.46 12.76 -7.87
CA GLU A 55 44.54 13.92 -8.78
C GLU A 55 44.88 13.54 -10.24
N ALA A 56 45.58 12.43 -10.46
CA ALA A 56 45.93 11.88 -11.77
C ALA A 56 44.82 11.00 -12.40
N GLY A 57 43.69 10.82 -11.71
CA GLY A 57 42.54 10.04 -12.21
C GLY A 57 42.66 8.53 -12.03
N VAL A 58 43.60 8.05 -11.21
CA VAL A 58 43.76 6.63 -10.89
C VAL A 58 42.88 6.26 -9.68
N SER A 59 42.11 5.17 -9.78
CA SER A 59 41.24 4.71 -8.69
C SER A 59 42.02 4.42 -7.40
N LEU A 60 41.48 4.89 -6.28
CA LEU A 60 41.96 4.70 -4.92
C LEU A 60 41.20 3.58 -4.20
N LYS A 61 40.33 2.84 -4.89
CA LYS A 61 39.55 1.75 -4.29
C LYS A 61 40.46 0.72 -3.61
N GLY A 62 40.19 0.43 -2.34
CA GLY A 62 40.98 -0.52 -1.54
C GLY A 62 42.31 0.02 -1.01
N SER A 63 42.67 1.28 -1.29
CA SER A 63 43.86 1.94 -0.73
C SER A 63 43.51 2.73 0.53
N ASP A 64 44.43 2.77 1.50
CA ASP A 64 44.33 3.67 2.65
C ASP A 64 44.95 5.03 2.34
N MET A 65 44.42 6.10 2.92
CA MET A 65 45.03 7.43 2.89
C MET A 65 45.58 7.78 4.27
N SER A 66 46.68 8.53 4.33
CA SER A 66 47.24 9.01 5.60
C SER A 66 47.22 10.53 5.61
N PHE A 67 47.06 11.12 6.80
CA PHE A 67 47.27 12.55 6.99
C PHE A 67 48.75 12.88 6.75
N VAL A 68 49.02 13.99 6.06
CA VAL A 68 50.37 14.44 5.76
C VAL A 68 50.62 15.84 6.34
N ASN A 69 51.88 16.10 6.68
CA ASN A 69 52.33 17.45 7.05
C ASN A 69 52.51 18.35 5.80
N LYS A 70 52.94 19.60 6.03
CA LYS A 70 53.16 20.60 4.96
C LYS A 70 54.16 20.17 3.89
N ASP A 71 55.08 19.25 4.24
CA ASP A 71 56.12 18.73 3.35
C ASP A 71 55.69 17.41 2.67
N GLY A 72 54.45 16.95 2.90
CA GLY A 72 53.90 15.71 2.33
C GLY A 72 54.31 14.43 3.06
N SER A 73 54.93 14.53 4.25
CA SER A 73 55.31 13.37 5.06
C SER A 73 54.13 12.89 5.91
N ALA A 74 53.92 11.57 5.96
CA ALA A 74 52.97 10.91 6.85
C ALA A 74 53.46 10.78 8.30
N ASP A 75 54.72 11.15 8.58
CA ASP A 75 55.25 11.21 9.95
C ASP A 75 54.78 12.50 10.64
N ILE A 76 53.56 12.45 11.16
CA ILE A 76 52.89 13.56 11.84
C ILE A 76 52.74 13.29 13.34
N LEU A 77 52.76 14.36 14.13
CA LEU A 77 52.48 14.31 15.56
C LEU A 77 51.20 15.09 15.84
N TRP A 78 50.22 14.43 16.45
CA TRP A 78 48.99 15.06 16.90
C TRP A 78 49.24 15.79 18.22
N GLU A 79 49.08 17.11 18.19
CA GLU A 79 49.12 17.99 19.36
C GLU A 79 47.83 18.82 19.41
N PRO A 80 47.39 19.29 20.59
CA PRO A 80 46.18 20.10 20.70
C PRO A 80 46.21 21.32 19.78
N GLY A 81 45.16 21.49 18.95
CA GLY A 81 45.07 22.53 17.92
C GLY A 81 45.76 22.19 16.58
N ALA A 82 46.43 21.04 16.46
CA ALA A 82 47.04 20.61 15.19
C ALA A 82 45.97 20.31 14.13
N THR A 83 46.28 20.69 12.89
CA THR A 83 45.42 20.46 11.72
C THR A 83 46.24 19.81 10.61
N PHE A 84 45.77 18.67 10.11
CA PHE A 84 46.40 17.94 9.01
C PHE A 84 45.39 17.58 7.94
N ARG A 85 45.87 17.38 6.70
CA ARG A 85 45.04 17.01 5.55
C ARG A 85 45.53 15.73 4.91
N THR A 86 44.63 14.98 4.29
CA THR A 86 45.00 13.89 3.38
C THR A 86 45.61 14.44 2.08
N PRO A 87 46.27 13.60 1.26
CA PRO A 87 46.46 13.91 -0.15
C PRO A 87 45.13 14.23 -0.84
N GLY A 88 45.19 15.02 -1.91
CA GLY A 88 44.03 15.40 -2.71
C GLY A 88 43.44 14.20 -3.45
N PHE A 89 42.12 14.10 -3.46
CA PHE A 89 41.37 13.10 -4.21
C PHE A 89 40.17 13.75 -4.92
N LYS A 90 39.54 13.00 -5.83
CA LYS A 90 38.34 13.41 -6.56
C LYS A 90 37.31 12.29 -6.52
N VAL A 91 36.04 12.66 -6.53
CA VAL A 91 34.92 11.74 -6.71
C VAL A 91 34.50 11.77 -8.17
N LYS A 92 34.46 10.61 -8.82
CA LYS A 92 34.12 10.47 -10.23
C LYS A 92 32.81 9.71 -10.39
N ASN A 93 31.84 10.31 -11.09
CA ASN A 93 30.68 9.60 -11.58
C ASN A 93 31.08 8.76 -12.80
N ILE A 94 31.10 7.44 -12.64
CA ILE A 94 31.36 6.48 -13.72
C ILE A 94 30.06 5.80 -14.21
N GLY A 95 28.92 6.27 -13.69
CA GLY A 95 27.58 5.92 -14.12
C GLY A 95 27.06 6.87 -15.20
N ASN A 96 25.86 6.58 -15.70
CA ASN A 96 25.18 7.39 -16.71
C ASN A 96 24.02 8.24 -16.15
N LEU A 97 23.80 8.19 -14.82
CA LEU A 97 22.78 8.97 -14.11
C LEU A 97 23.40 10.14 -13.35
N ALA A 98 22.67 11.25 -13.24
CA ALA A 98 23.04 12.31 -12.30
C ALA A 98 22.88 11.84 -10.84
N LEU A 99 23.80 12.26 -9.98
CA LEU A 99 23.83 11.79 -8.60
C LEU A 99 24.15 12.90 -7.60
N LYS A 100 23.67 12.72 -6.38
CA LYS A 100 24.16 13.43 -5.19
C LYS A 100 24.89 12.43 -4.29
N TYR A 101 25.99 12.85 -3.67
CA TYR A 101 26.84 11.96 -2.87
C TYR A 101 27.23 12.54 -1.53
N LYS A 102 27.50 11.63 -0.58
CA LYS A 102 28.03 11.90 0.75
C LYS A 102 29.27 11.03 1.01
N MET A 103 30.02 11.40 2.05
CA MET A 103 31.26 10.72 2.43
C MET A 103 31.25 10.33 3.90
N LEU A 104 31.80 9.15 4.20
CA LEU A 104 31.97 8.63 5.55
C LEU A 104 33.41 8.16 5.73
N LEU A 105 33.94 8.36 6.94
CA LEU A 105 35.18 7.70 7.35
C LEU A 105 34.86 6.28 7.76
N ASN A 106 35.52 5.32 7.11
CA ASN A 106 35.12 3.92 7.14
C ASN A 106 36.18 3.01 7.81
N GLY A 107 37.30 3.59 8.24
CA GLY A 107 38.36 2.87 8.94
C GLY A 107 39.45 3.82 9.34
N VAL A 108 39.97 3.64 10.55
CA VAL A 108 41.12 4.38 11.03
C VAL A 108 42.09 3.40 11.67
N THR A 109 43.31 3.36 11.16
CA THR A 109 44.34 2.41 11.62
C THR A 109 45.25 3.14 12.59
N GLY A 110 45.48 2.59 13.78
CA GLY A 110 46.25 3.25 14.84
C GLY A 110 45.46 3.34 16.14
N ASP A 111 45.64 4.43 16.88
CA ASP A 111 45.06 4.66 18.20
C ASP A 111 43.68 5.35 18.10
N ASN A 112 42.61 4.55 18.07
CA ASN A 112 41.22 5.02 17.91
C ASN A 112 40.75 6.04 18.97
N GLU A 113 41.44 6.14 20.11
CA GLU A 113 41.16 7.15 21.13
C GLU A 113 41.28 8.59 20.60
N LEU A 114 42.11 8.83 19.58
CA LEU A 114 42.22 10.13 18.91
C LEU A 114 40.94 10.58 18.21
N LEU A 115 40.04 9.66 17.84
CA LEU A 115 38.77 9.99 17.17
C LEU A 115 37.80 10.74 18.09
N LYS A 116 37.99 10.69 19.40
CA LYS A 116 37.16 11.44 20.37
C LYS A 116 37.48 12.93 20.40
N VAL A 117 38.68 13.32 19.96
CA VAL A 117 39.19 14.68 20.05
C VAL A 117 39.53 15.30 18.70
N ILE A 118 39.41 14.55 17.60
CA ILE A 118 39.63 15.06 16.25
C ILE A 118 38.29 15.24 15.54
N LYS A 119 38.05 16.45 15.04
CA LYS A 119 36.92 16.75 14.15
C LYS A 119 37.35 16.64 12.70
N PHE A 120 36.51 16.02 11.87
CA PHE A 120 36.78 15.82 10.45
C PHE A 120 35.92 16.76 9.59
N SER A 121 36.55 17.35 8.57
CA SER A 121 35.90 18.25 7.62
C SER A 121 36.38 17.97 6.20
N VAL A 122 35.56 18.29 5.21
CA VAL A 122 35.92 18.27 3.79
C VAL A 122 36.38 19.66 3.40
N VAL A 123 37.52 19.74 2.73
CA VAL A 123 38.04 20.98 2.16
C VAL A 123 38.04 20.86 0.65
N ASP A 124 37.43 21.84 -0.02
CA ASP A 124 37.42 21.91 -1.49
C ASP A 124 38.67 22.61 -2.07
N GLU A 125 38.76 22.64 -3.39
CA GLU A 125 39.86 23.28 -4.13
C GLU A 125 39.97 24.81 -3.90
N ASN A 126 38.89 25.44 -3.42
CA ASN A 126 38.84 26.86 -3.09
C ASN A 126 39.16 27.13 -1.61
N GLY A 127 39.39 26.08 -0.82
CA GLY A 127 39.67 26.16 0.61
C GLY A 127 38.43 26.31 1.50
N ALA A 128 37.23 26.10 0.97
CA ALA A 128 36.01 26.09 1.78
C ALA A 128 35.98 24.83 2.65
N VAL A 129 35.71 25.01 3.94
CA VAL A 129 35.70 23.93 4.93
C VAL A 129 34.26 23.64 5.33
N VAL A 130 33.81 22.41 5.10
CA VAL A 130 32.46 21.93 5.45
C VAL A 130 32.61 20.73 6.37
N ASN A 131 31.84 20.66 7.45
CA ASN A 131 31.86 19.51 8.34
C ASN A 131 31.50 18.23 7.54
N LEU A 132 32.26 17.15 7.74
CA LEU A 132 32.13 15.93 6.95
C LEU A 132 30.72 15.34 7.00
N ASP A 133 30.06 15.36 8.17
CA ASP A 133 28.72 14.79 8.37
C ASP A 133 27.64 15.56 7.60
N SER A 134 27.91 16.84 7.29
CA SER A 134 27.01 17.73 6.55
C SER A 134 27.37 17.90 5.07
N TYR A 135 28.51 17.35 4.64
CA TYR A 135 28.96 17.53 3.27
C TYR A 135 28.09 16.74 2.28
N GLU A 136 27.57 17.44 1.27
CA GLU A 136 26.81 16.87 0.18
C GLU A 136 27.16 17.61 -1.11
N ALA A 137 27.33 16.87 -2.21
CA ALA A 137 27.63 17.45 -3.51
C ALA A 137 26.94 16.66 -4.63
N VAL A 138 26.75 17.33 -5.77
CA VAL A 138 26.10 16.78 -6.97
C VAL A 138 27.13 16.56 -8.07
N LEU A 139 27.02 15.45 -8.79
CA LEU A 139 27.74 15.18 -10.03
C LEU A 139 26.74 14.78 -11.10
N LYS A 140 26.79 15.46 -12.24
CA LYS A 140 26.07 15.05 -13.45
C LYS A 140 26.73 13.80 -14.04
N LYS A 141 26.11 13.26 -15.08
CA LYS A 141 26.64 12.15 -15.86
C LYS A 141 28.10 12.42 -16.30
N ASP A 142 28.95 11.41 -16.12
CA ASP A 142 30.37 11.42 -16.50
C ASP A 142 31.22 12.55 -15.84
N GLU A 143 30.68 13.24 -14.83
CA GLU A 143 31.36 14.34 -14.16
C GLU A 143 32.34 13.85 -13.09
N THR A 144 33.38 14.65 -12.83
CA THR A 144 34.34 14.44 -11.75
C THR A 144 34.40 15.70 -10.90
N SER A 145 34.41 15.55 -9.58
CA SER A 145 34.51 16.67 -8.65
C SER A 145 35.83 17.46 -8.82
N GLY A 146 35.84 18.68 -8.30
CA GLY A 146 37.09 19.37 -7.95
C GLY A 146 37.93 18.55 -6.95
N VAL A 147 39.17 18.99 -6.70
CA VAL A 147 40.04 18.32 -5.73
C VAL A 147 39.48 18.53 -4.32
N LEU A 148 39.36 17.44 -3.56
CA LEU A 148 38.89 17.40 -2.18
C LEU A 148 39.98 16.89 -1.26
N TYR A 149 39.94 17.35 -0.01
CA TYR A 149 40.81 16.90 1.08
C TYR A 149 39.97 16.57 2.30
N ILE A 150 40.36 15.55 3.08
CA ILE A 150 39.85 15.41 4.44
C ILE A 150 40.81 16.13 5.39
N GLU A 151 40.27 17.06 6.16
CA GLU A 151 40.97 17.79 7.21
C GLU A 151 40.58 17.22 8.57
N GLY A 152 41.59 16.87 9.37
CA GLY A 152 41.44 16.49 10.77
C GLY A 152 41.98 17.61 11.66
N HIS A 153 41.15 18.09 12.58
CA HIS A 153 41.51 19.13 13.55
C HIS A 153 41.38 18.60 14.99
N MET A 154 42.49 18.57 15.72
CA MET A 154 42.51 18.12 17.13
C MET A 154 42.08 19.25 18.06
N ALA A 155 41.11 18.99 18.93
CA ALA A 155 40.58 19.95 19.89
C ALA A 155 41.68 20.56 20.77
N GLU A 156 41.59 21.87 21.02
CA GLU A 156 42.60 22.64 21.77
C GLU A 156 42.66 22.28 23.25
N ASP A 157 41.58 21.73 23.79
CA ASP A 157 41.46 21.26 25.17
C ASP A 157 41.82 19.77 25.33
N ALA A 158 42.28 19.10 24.27
CA ALA A 158 42.76 17.73 24.34
C ALA A 158 43.97 17.63 25.29
N GLY A 159 43.78 16.99 26.45
CA GLY A 159 44.84 16.85 27.45
C GLY A 159 45.97 15.88 27.04
N ASN A 160 46.98 15.74 27.89
CA ASN A 160 48.16 14.88 27.64
C ASN A 160 47.85 13.38 27.54
N THR A 161 46.61 12.95 27.80
CA THR A 161 46.15 11.55 27.67
C THR A 161 46.37 10.98 26.26
N TYR A 162 46.41 11.84 25.24
CA TYR A 162 46.55 11.44 23.83
C TYR A 162 48.01 11.52 23.32
N GLN A 163 48.97 11.83 24.21
CA GLN A 163 50.36 12.02 23.82
C GLN A 163 51.00 10.73 23.28
N GLY A 164 51.58 10.81 22.08
CA GLY A 164 52.27 9.69 21.44
C GLY A 164 51.37 8.71 20.69
N LEU A 165 50.04 8.93 20.73
CA LEU A 165 49.09 8.19 19.93
C LEU A 165 49.20 8.57 18.44
N LYS A 166 48.91 7.64 17.54
CA LYS A 166 49.04 7.82 16.09
C LYS A 166 47.77 7.43 15.33
N LEU A 167 47.50 8.16 14.26
CA LEU A 167 46.53 7.80 13.23
C LEU A 167 47.30 7.53 11.92
N ASN A 168 47.43 6.26 11.57
CA ASN A 168 48.31 5.77 10.49
C ASN A 168 47.59 5.63 9.14
N GLY A 169 46.29 5.34 9.15
CA GLY A 169 45.49 5.15 7.92
C GLY A 169 44.06 5.61 8.12
N LEU A 170 43.46 6.12 7.05
CA LEU A 170 42.11 6.66 6.96
C LEU A 170 41.47 6.08 5.70
N GLY A 171 40.38 5.34 5.87
CA GLY A 171 39.54 4.90 4.77
C GLY A 171 38.33 5.81 4.60
N ILE A 172 37.93 6.03 3.34
CA ILE A 172 36.75 6.83 2.98
C ILE A 172 35.78 5.95 2.17
N THR A 173 34.51 5.95 2.56
CA THR A 173 33.41 5.45 1.73
C THR A 173 32.66 6.64 1.16
N VAL A 174 32.43 6.63 -0.16
CA VAL A 174 31.48 7.53 -0.82
C VAL A 174 30.21 6.73 -1.13
N TYR A 175 29.06 7.30 -0.87
CA TYR A 175 27.76 6.72 -1.23
C TYR A 175 26.91 7.78 -1.91
N ALA A 176 26.11 7.36 -2.89
CA ALA A 176 25.37 8.23 -3.77
C ALA A 176 23.92 7.76 -3.92
N THR A 177 23.04 8.69 -4.27
CA THR A 177 21.68 8.44 -4.72
C THR A 177 21.38 9.32 -5.93
N GLN A 178 20.31 9.01 -6.67
CA GLN A 178 19.95 9.78 -7.86
C GLN A 178 19.65 11.24 -7.49
N TYR A 179 19.99 12.14 -8.41
CA TYR A 179 19.66 13.55 -8.30
C TYR A 179 18.62 13.90 -9.37
N ALA A 180 17.59 14.67 -8.98
CA ALA A 180 16.50 15.10 -9.85
C ALA A 180 16.95 16.13 -10.92
N ASP A 181 17.81 15.70 -11.84
CA ASP A 181 18.29 16.46 -13.01
C ASP A 181 17.68 15.91 -14.31
N GLU A 182 17.20 14.67 -14.28
CA GLU A 182 16.66 13.97 -15.44
C GLU A 182 15.16 14.22 -15.60
N SER A 183 14.71 14.31 -16.85
CA SER A 183 13.30 14.42 -17.18
C SER A 183 12.95 13.42 -18.27
N ASP A 184 11.94 12.62 -18.01
CA ASP A 184 11.39 11.64 -18.94
C ASP A 184 9.92 11.98 -19.27
N SER A 185 9.20 11.02 -19.86
CA SER A 185 7.77 11.18 -20.19
C SER A 185 6.85 11.29 -18.95
N ASN A 186 7.35 11.00 -17.76
CA ASN A 186 6.60 11.00 -16.51
C ASN A 186 6.84 12.27 -15.67
N GLY A 187 7.85 13.07 -15.97
CA GLY A 187 8.16 14.32 -15.25
C GLY A 187 9.65 14.45 -14.94
N SER A 188 9.99 15.22 -13.91
CA SER A 188 11.38 15.43 -13.46
C SER A 188 11.54 15.35 -11.93
N ASP A 189 10.48 15.02 -11.22
CA ASP A 189 10.40 15.05 -9.75
C ASP A 189 10.36 13.67 -9.12
N TYR A 190 10.43 12.60 -9.91
CA TYR A 190 10.39 11.22 -9.40
C TYR A 190 11.60 10.84 -8.54
N ASP A 191 12.74 11.52 -8.70
CA ASP A 191 13.96 11.33 -7.86
C ASP A 191 14.09 12.36 -6.72
N LYS A 192 13.11 13.26 -6.53
CA LYS A 192 13.20 14.34 -5.55
C LYS A 192 13.38 13.84 -4.13
N ASP A 193 12.69 12.75 -3.81
CA ASP A 193 12.67 12.15 -2.47
C ASP A 193 13.64 10.97 -2.34
N ALA A 194 14.57 10.82 -3.30
CA ALA A 194 15.59 9.78 -3.24
C ALA A 194 16.44 9.92 -1.97
N THR A 195 16.36 8.91 -1.11
CA THR A 195 17.06 8.83 0.18
C THR A 195 18.45 8.22 -0.02
N TYR A 196 19.36 8.53 0.91
CA TYR A 196 20.67 7.87 0.97
C TYR A 196 20.55 6.51 1.66
N PRO A 197 21.34 5.51 1.25
CA PRO A 197 21.43 4.27 2.00
C PRO A 197 21.94 4.52 3.42
N ILE A 198 21.43 3.76 4.38
CA ILE A 198 22.02 3.64 5.72
C ILE A 198 23.30 2.82 5.57
N VAL A 199 24.41 3.30 6.12
CA VAL A 199 25.73 2.66 6.01
C VAL A 199 26.29 2.43 7.41
N ALA A 200 26.79 1.21 7.64
CA ALA A 200 27.57 0.85 8.83
C ALA A 200 28.86 0.16 8.39
N VAL A 201 29.99 0.49 9.01
CA VAL A 201 31.31 -0.05 8.62
C VAL A 201 32.10 -0.52 9.84
N ALA A 202 32.85 -1.61 9.68
CA ALA A 202 33.93 -1.97 10.59
C ALA A 202 35.08 -2.65 9.83
N THR A 203 36.27 -2.61 10.44
CA THR A 203 37.41 -3.45 10.05
C THR A 203 37.48 -4.65 10.97
N VAL A 204 37.75 -5.83 10.41
CA VAL A 204 37.89 -7.09 11.16
C VAL A 204 39.30 -7.65 11.04
N THR A 205 39.75 -8.30 12.11
CA THR A 205 40.98 -9.09 12.09
C THR A 205 40.67 -10.53 11.67
N VAL A 206 41.49 -11.08 10.77
CA VAL A 206 41.28 -12.41 10.20
C VAL A 206 42.45 -13.34 10.46
N ASP A 207 42.17 -14.64 10.53
CA ASP A 207 43.19 -15.70 10.57
C ASP A 207 43.72 -16.05 9.16
N GLU A 208 44.66 -17.00 9.10
CA GLU A 208 45.24 -17.49 7.83
C GLU A 208 44.20 -18.13 6.88
N SER A 209 43.01 -18.48 7.39
CA SER A 209 41.90 -19.06 6.63
C SER A 209 40.85 -18.02 6.21
N GLY A 210 41.09 -16.72 6.47
CA GLY A 210 40.16 -15.65 6.13
C GLY A 210 38.93 -15.57 7.04
N LYS A 211 39.02 -16.09 8.26
CA LYS A 211 37.93 -16.04 9.25
C LYS A 211 38.20 -14.99 10.31
N THR A 212 37.16 -14.30 10.77
CA THR A 212 37.26 -13.32 11.86
C THR A 212 37.79 -13.97 13.14
N THR A 213 38.75 -13.34 13.81
CA THR A 213 39.32 -13.88 15.05
C THR A 213 38.52 -13.49 16.29
N GLU A 214 37.80 -12.37 16.21
CA GLU A 214 37.04 -11.79 17.32
C GLU A 214 35.68 -11.28 16.82
N LYS A 215 34.78 -11.02 17.78
CA LYS A 215 33.50 -10.37 17.49
C LYS A 215 33.75 -8.92 17.04
N SER A 216 33.06 -8.49 15.99
CA SER A 216 33.06 -7.11 15.51
C SER A 216 31.65 -6.52 15.51
N GLU A 217 31.53 -5.25 15.87
CA GLU A 217 30.27 -4.51 15.86
C GLU A 217 30.34 -3.34 14.86
N LEU A 218 29.35 -3.28 13.98
CA LEU A 218 29.14 -2.17 13.06
C LEU A 218 27.93 -1.41 13.55
N THR A 219 28.01 -0.08 13.64
CA THR A 219 26.86 0.78 13.94
C THR A 219 26.72 1.79 12.83
N SER A 220 25.51 2.01 12.35
CA SER A 220 25.25 3.04 11.35
C SER A 220 25.45 4.43 11.95
N THR A 221 25.77 5.41 11.10
CA THR A 221 26.06 6.79 11.55
C THR A 221 24.89 7.42 12.32
N ASP A 222 23.67 7.11 11.92
CA ASP A 222 22.42 7.54 12.58
C ASP A 222 22.03 6.66 13.78
N SER A 223 22.83 5.64 14.10
CA SER A 223 22.57 4.64 15.14
C SER A 223 21.25 3.87 14.98
N SER A 224 20.59 3.93 13.82
CA SER A 224 19.36 3.20 13.52
C SER A 224 19.58 1.71 13.33
N THR A 225 20.81 1.30 12.98
CA THR A 225 21.18 -0.07 12.69
C THR A 225 22.46 -0.47 13.41
N LYS A 226 22.48 -1.69 13.96
CA LYS A 226 23.66 -2.32 14.53
C LYS A 226 23.82 -3.73 14.00
N VAL A 227 25.04 -4.09 13.61
CA VAL A 227 25.38 -5.42 13.14
C VAL A 227 26.47 -5.99 14.03
N THR A 228 26.34 -7.25 14.39
CA THR A 228 27.37 -8.00 15.10
C THR A 228 27.81 -9.17 14.22
N VAL A 229 29.08 -9.13 13.82
CA VAL A 229 29.77 -10.22 13.14
C VAL A 229 30.48 -11.06 14.20
N PRO A 230 30.17 -12.35 14.37
CA PRO A 230 30.81 -13.19 15.36
C PRO A 230 32.24 -13.54 14.95
N ALA A 231 33.03 -14.07 15.90
CA ALA A 231 34.28 -14.75 15.56
C ALA A 231 33.99 -16.01 14.72
N GLY A 232 34.87 -16.34 13.79
CA GLY A 232 34.75 -17.47 12.87
C GLY A 232 34.03 -17.16 11.56
N ALA A 233 33.45 -15.96 11.41
CA ALA A 233 32.77 -15.54 10.20
C ALA A 233 33.77 -15.41 9.04
N LYS A 234 33.40 -15.96 7.88
CA LYS A 234 34.29 -15.96 6.71
C LYS A 234 34.12 -14.66 5.92
N VAL A 235 35.23 -14.03 5.56
CA VAL A 235 35.23 -12.74 4.85
C VAL A 235 36.15 -12.78 3.63
N ASP A 236 35.76 -12.06 2.58
CA ASP A 236 36.57 -11.84 1.38
C ASP A 236 37.38 -10.53 1.48
N ASP A 237 36.97 -9.61 2.35
CA ASP A 237 37.64 -8.36 2.65
C ASP A 237 37.64 -8.10 4.16
N THR A 238 38.73 -7.56 4.70
CA THR A 238 38.81 -7.17 6.12
C THR A 238 37.98 -5.93 6.42
N LYS A 239 37.55 -5.18 5.40
CA LYS A 239 36.62 -4.05 5.53
C LYS A 239 35.21 -4.52 5.22
N LEU A 240 34.38 -4.54 6.25
CA LEU A 240 32.97 -4.92 6.16
C LEU A 240 32.08 -3.68 6.09
N VAL A 241 31.22 -3.62 5.07
CA VAL A 241 30.30 -2.49 4.85
C VAL A 241 28.88 -3.02 4.72
N LEU A 242 28.02 -2.67 5.68
CA LEU A 242 26.57 -2.86 5.55
C LEU A 242 25.97 -1.67 4.84
N THR A 243 25.11 -1.92 3.85
CA THR A 243 24.27 -0.91 3.21
C THR A 243 22.81 -1.32 3.26
N ILE A 244 21.92 -0.41 3.66
CA ILE A 244 20.46 -0.62 3.66
C ILE A 244 19.80 0.50 2.88
N HIS A 245 18.87 0.16 1.99
CA HIS A 245 18.01 1.14 1.31
C HIS A 245 16.62 0.54 1.08
N GLU A 246 15.63 1.40 0.89
CA GLU A 246 14.28 0.96 0.52
C GLU A 246 14.30 0.31 -0.86
N ALA A 247 13.51 -0.74 -1.01
CA ALA A 247 13.33 -1.46 -2.25
C ALA A 247 11.84 -1.80 -2.44
N ALA A 248 11.48 -2.12 -3.68
CA ALA A 248 10.16 -2.68 -3.97
C ALA A 248 10.01 -4.06 -3.32
N ASP A 249 8.76 -4.43 -3.00
CA ASP A 249 8.46 -5.76 -2.49
C ASP A 249 8.90 -6.85 -3.50
N PRO A 250 9.46 -7.99 -3.04
CA PRO A 250 9.83 -9.09 -3.92
C PRO A 250 8.64 -9.60 -4.75
N GLU A 251 8.87 -10.02 -6.01
CA GLU A 251 7.78 -10.48 -6.90
C GLU A 251 7.00 -11.68 -6.34
N ASN A 252 7.64 -12.52 -5.53
CA ASN A 252 7.04 -13.67 -4.86
C ASN A 252 6.35 -13.32 -3.54
N PHE A 253 6.27 -12.04 -3.18
CA PHE A 253 5.66 -11.55 -1.96
C PHE A 253 4.32 -10.86 -2.26
N THR A 254 3.33 -11.07 -1.39
CA THR A 254 2.02 -10.43 -1.51
C THR A 254 1.58 -9.93 -0.15
N VAL A 255 1.25 -8.65 -0.09
CA VAL A 255 0.80 -7.97 1.12
C VAL A 255 -0.71 -8.13 1.22
N LYS A 256 -1.21 -8.48 2.42
CA LYS A 256 -2.65 -8.44 2.67
C LYS A 256 -3.12 -6.99 2.60
N ALA A 257 -4.31 -6.74 2.08
CA ALA A 257 -4.85 -5.38 1.98
C ALA A 257 -4.95 -4.65 3.34
N THR A 258 -5.09 -5.42 4.43
CA THR A 258 -5.14 -4.94 5.82
C THR A 258 -3.78 -4.65 6.43
N ASP A 259 -2.69 -4.96 5.73
CA ASP A 259 -1.33 -4.85 6.23
C ASP A 259 -0.58 -3.79 5.41
N VAL A 260 0.46 -3.24 6.01
CA VAL A 260 1.47 -2.41 5.36
C VAL A 260 2.73 -3.25 5.19
N SER A 261 3.45 -3.07 4.10
CA SER A 261 4.78 -3.62 3.89
C SER A 261 5.82 -2.51 3.78
N GLN A 262 7.04 -2.82 4.17
CA GLN A 262 8.22 -2.06 3.81
C GLN A 262 9.37 -3.03 3.56
N THR A 263 9.97 -2.93 2.37
CA THR A 263 11.09 -3.77 1.97
C THR A 263 12.39 -2.99 2.02
N LEU A 264 13.38 -3.58 2.66
CA LEU A 264 14.72 -3.05 2.82
C LEU A 264 15.72 -3.99 2.13
N GLU A 265 16.41 -3.48 1.11
CA GLU A 265 17.54 -4.17 0.53
C GLU A 265 18.75 -4.02 1.45
N VAL A 266 19.09 -5.09 2.14
CA VAL A 266 20.23 -5.15 3.07
C VAL A 266 21.36 -5.91 2.39
N LYS A 267 22.53 -5.29 2.28
CA LYS A 267 23.74 -5.92 1.71
C LYS A 267 24.92 -5.76 2.66
N MET A 268 25.76 -6.79 2.74
CA MET A 268 26.99 -6.80 3.53
C MET A 268 28.18 -7.05 2.61
N VAL A 269 28.88 -6.00 2.21
CA VAL A 269 30.08 -6.08 1.37
C VAL A 269 31.27 -6.53 2.22
N GLY A 270 32.08 -7.43 1.68
CA GLY A 270 33.26 -8.00 2.32
C GLY A 270 33.00 -9.31 3.07
N LEU A 271 31.74 -9.66 3.34
CA LEU A 271 31.38 -10.98 3.85
C LEU A 271 31.45 -12.01 2.71
N ALA A 272 32.05 -13.17 2.97
CA ALA A 272 32.15 -14.22 1.96
C ALA A 272 30.78 -14.86 1.68
N GLU A 273 30.50 -15.20 0.42
CA GLU A 273 29.23 -15.82 0.02
C GLU A 273 29.00 -17.19 0.69
N ASP A 274 30.07 -17.93 1.02
CA ASP A 274 30.00 -19.23 1.69
C ASP A 274 30.16 -19.13 3.22
N ASN A 275 29.95 -17.94 3.80
CA ASN A 275 29.90 -17.77 5.25
C ASN A 275 28.72 -18.52 5.86
N THR A 276 28.99 -19.32 6.89
CA THR A 276 27.95 -20.07 7.63
C THR A 276 27.65 -19.50 9.01
N GLU A 277 28.45 -18.55 9.49
CA GLU A 277 28.24 -17.96 10.81
C GLU A 277 27.08 -16.96 10.80
N LEU A 278 26.26 -16.99 11.85
CA LEU A 278 25.08 -16.14 11.95
C LEU A 278 25.46 -14.72 12.32
N ILE A 279 25.11 -13.78 11.44
CA ILE A 279 25.26 -12.36 11.67
C ILE A 279 24.01 -11.86 12.40
N ARG A 280 24.20 -11.14 13.52
CA ARG A 280 23.10 -10.49 14.22
C ARG A 280 22.91 -9.09 13.67
N VAL A 281 21.70 -8.75 13.25
CA VAL A 281 21.34 -7.43 12.75
C VAL A 281 20.22 -6.87 13.62
N VAL A 282 20.37 -5.62 14.08
CA VAL A 282 19.37 -4.85 14.81
C VAL A 282 19.01 -3.64 13.97
N MET A 283 17.73 -3.44 13.67
CA MET A 283 17.24 -2.30 12.88
C MET A 283 16.09 -1.62 13.60
N ASN A 284 16.02 -0.30 13.57
CA ASN A 284 14.84 0.44 13.99
C ASN A 284 13.79 0.45 12.88
N VAL A 285 12.61 -0.08 13.16
CA VAL A 285 11.48 -0.22 12.22
C VAL A 285 10.25 0.55 12.70
N GLY A 286 10.33 1.27 13.82
CA GLY A 286 9.21 1.98 14.42
C GLY A 286 8.53 1.20 15.55
N LYS A 287 7.90 1.93 16.46
CA LYS A 287 7.28 1.40 17.70
C LYS A 287 5.85 0.94 17.47
N SER A 288 5.40 0.03 18.33
CA SER A 288 3.99 -0.38 18.41
C SER A 288 3.37 -0.90 17.10
N LEU A 289 4.18 -1.49 16.22
CA LEU A 289 3.70 -2.09 14.98
C LEU A 289 2.93 -3.39 15.30
N ASN A 290 1.60 -3.34 15.19
CA ASN A 290 0.74 -4.47 15.50
C ASN A 290 0.89 -5.58 14.46
N GLY A 291 0.90 -6.84 14.89
CA GLY A 291 1.04 -7.98 13.98
C GLY A 291 2.40 -8.08 13.28
N PHE A 292 3.45 -7.41 13.77
CA PHE A 292 4.77 -7.37 13.12
C PHE A 292 5.28 -8.75 12.70
N ALA A 293 5.52 -8.89 11.39
CA ALA A 293 6.10 -10.05 10.73
C ALA A 293 7.32 -9.63 9.90
N LEU A 294 8.32 -10.51 9.80
CA LEU A 294 9.52 -10.28 9.00
C LEU A 294 9.69 -11.42 8.00
N TYR A 295 10.14 -11.07 6.80
CA TYR A 295 10.34 -11.95 5.67
C TYR A 295 11.73 -11.70 5.08
N HIS A 296 12.36 -12.76 4.59
CA HIS A 296 13.63 -12.70 3.86
C HIS A 296 13.40 -13.24 2.46
N ASN A 297 13.58 -12.39 1.44
CA ASN A 297 13.30 -12.68 0.03
C ASN A 297 11.87 -13.26 -0.19
N GLY A 298 10.88 -12.65 0.44
CA GLY A 298 9.48 -13.07 0.41
C GLY A 298 9.13 -14.29 1.26
N THR A 299 10.11 -14.94 1.90
CA THR A 299 9.88 -16.12 2.77
C THR A 299 9.77 -15.71 4.23
N ALA A 300 8.75 -16.18 4.94
CA ALA A 300 8.52 -15.82 6.35
C ALA A 300 9.69 -16.29 7.24
N MET A 301 10.20 -15.37 8.06
CA MET A 301 11.18 -15.65 9.10
C MET A 301 10.50 -16.17 10.38
N THR A 302 11.27 -16.78 11.28
CA THR A 302 10.76 -17.36 12.52
C THR A 302 10.76 -16.34 13.65
N LYS A 303 9.58 -15.91 14.08
CA LYS A 303 9.42 -15.00 15.23
C LYS A 303 9.78 -15.71 16.54
N LYS A 304 10.50 -15.02 17.42
CA LYS A 304 10.75 -15.40 18.82
C LYS A 304 10.13 -14.41 19.79
N ASP A 305 9.95 -14.86 21.03
CA ASP A 305 9.37 -14.06 22.11
C ASP A 305 10.41 -13.17 22.81
N THR A 306 11.68 -13.56 22.79
CA THR A 306 12.77 -12.75 23.35
C THR A 306 14.02 -12.79 22.48
N VAL A 307 14.88 -11.78 22.64
CA VAL A 307 16.19 -11.71 21.96
C VAL A 307 17.13 -12.88 22.32
N ALA A 308 16.93 -13.50 23.49
CA ALA A 308 17.74 -14.62 23.96
C ALA A 308 17.42 -15.94 23.24
N ASP A 309 16.24 -16.05 22.65
CA ASP A 309 15.77 -17.25 21.95
C ASP A 309 16.22 -17.31 20.48
N LEU A 310 16.89 -16.26 20.00
CA LEU A 310 17.47 -16.20 18.66
C LEU A 310 18.69 -17.13 18.60
N THR A 311 18.53 -18.27 17.92
CA THR A 311 19.57 -19.33 17.89
C THR A 311 19.79 -19.93 16.51
N ALA A 312 18.86 -19.75 15.58
CA ALA A 312 18.92 -20.28 14.22
C ALA A 312 18.93 -19.16 13.17
N ASP A 313 19.39 -19.52 11.97
CA ASP A 313 19.22 -18.67 10.78
C ASP A 313 17.73 -18.36 10.57
N GLN A 314 17.44 -17.13 10.15
CA GLN A 314 16.08 -16.64 9.96
C GLN A 314 15.24 -16.51 11.24
N ASP A 315 15.85 -16.57 12.43
CA ASP A 315 15.16 -16.17 13.66
C ASP A 315 15.11 -14.63 13.78
N TYR A 316 13.99 -14.08 14.26
CA TYR A 316 13.90 -12.67 14.61
C TYR A 316 13.04 -12.39 15.85
N TYR A 317 13.29 -11.27 16.51
CA TYR A 317 12.55 -10.73 17.65
C TYR A 317 12.28 -9.25 17.41
N TYR A 318 11.05 -8.80 17.67
CA TYR A 318 10.67 -7.39 17.57
C TYR A 318 10.33 -6.83 18.97
N ASP A 319 11.12 -5.86 19.42
CA ASP A 319 10.89 -5.09 20.64
C ASP A 319 9.95 -3.93 20.29
N SER A 320 8.64 -4.11 20.50
CA SER A 320 7.63 -3.11 20.14
C SER A 320 7.75 -1.80 20.93
N ALA A 321 8.35 -1.81 22.11
CA ALA A 321 8.52 -0.63 22.96
C ALA A 321 9.67 0.26 22.47
N LYS A 322 10.76 -0.36 22.00
CA LYS A 322 11.88 0.37 21.38
C LYS A 322 11.67 0.64 19.90
N GLY A 323 10.91 -0.22 19.23
CA GLY A 323 10.73 -0.21 17.78
C GLY A 323 11.91 -0.85 17.05
N GLU A 324 12.59 -1.80 17.70
CA GLU A 324 13.78 -2.46 17.16
C GLU A 324 13.47 -3.91 16.79
N VAL A 325 13.84 -4.33 15.59
CA VAL A 325 13.88 -5.74 15.20
C VAL A 325 15.30 -6.25 15.30
N THR A 326 15.51 -7.37 15.99
CA THR A 326 16.76 -8.12 16.02
C THR A 326 16.59 -9.42 15.26
N MET A 327 17.43 -9.68 14.26
CA MET A 327 17.41 -10.88 13.43
C MET A 327 18.77 -11.57 13.37
N LEU A 328 18.75 -12.88 13.10
CA LEU A 328 19.93 -13.67 12.75
C LEU A 328 19.85 -14.09 11.29
N THR A 329 20.91 -13.81 10.54
CA THR A 329 21.02 -14.22 9.14
C THR A 329 22.46 -14.58 8.78
N SER A 330 22.63 -15.60 7.96
CA SER A 330 23.89 -15.97 7.32
C SER A 330 24.05 -15.31 5.95
N HIS A 331 22.95 -14.87 5.35
CA HIS A 331 22.88 -14.31 4.00
C HIS A 331 22.09 -13.00 4.00
N PHE A 332 22.46 -12.11 3.08
CA PHE A 332 21.85 -10.80 2.94
C PHE A 332 21.13 -10.71 1.61
N SER A 333 19.84 -10.39 1.68
CA SER A 333 18.99 -10.09 0.53
C SER A 333 17.82 -9.23 1.06
N PRO A 334 16.82 -8.85 0.25
CA PRO A 334 15.78 -7.97 0.75
C PRO A 334 15.04 -8.58 1.94
N PHE A 335 14.90 -7.77 2.99
CA PHE A 335 14.06 -8.07 4.15
C PHE A 335 12.80 -7.23 4.05
N THR A 336 11.65 -7.87 4.07
CA THR A 336 10.35 -7.21 4.08
C THR A 336 9.75 -7.37 5.46
N TYR A 337 9.38 -6.29 6.11
CA TYR A 337 8.51 -6.39 7.28
C TYR A 337 7.10 -5.96 6.94
N THR A 338 6.13 -6.58 7.62
CA THR A 338 4.74 -6.19 7.56
C THR A 338 4.16 -5.97 8.93
N TYR A 339 3.10 -5.17 8.98
CA TYR A 339 2.33 -4.91 10.18
C TYR A 339 0.89 -4.55 9.78
N ALA A 340 -0.05 -4.73 10.70
CA ALA A 340 -1.45 -4.39 10.46
C ALA A 340 -1.60 -2.86 10.28
N LYS A 341 -2.39 -2.45 9.29
CA LYS A 341 -2.82 -1.05 9.13
C LYS A 341 -3.53 -0.59 10.39
N GLY A 342 -3.21 0.62 10.82
CA GLY A 342 -3.97 1.30 11.86
C GLY A 342 -5.33 1.78 11.36
N ASP A 343 -6.24 2.05 12.30
CA ASP A 343 -7.50 2.71 11.98
C ASP A 343 -7.25 4.17 11.59
N TRP A 344 -8.04 4.68 10.65
CA TRP A 344 -8.02 6.11 10.31
C TRP A 344 -8.21 7.00 11.55
N ASN A 345 -8.99 6.54 12.54
CA ASN A 345 -9.24 7.31 13.76
C ASN A 345 -8.01 7.51 14.64
N ASP A 346 -7.06 6.57 14.62
CA ASP A 346 -5.82 6.62 15.40
C ASP A 346 -4.77 7.51 14.73
N GLN A 347 -4.86 7.68 13.41
CA GLN A 347 -4.00 8.58 12.64
C GLN A 347 -4.39 10.06 12.81
N LEU A 348 -5.59 10.32 13.34
CA LEU A 348 -6.11 11.68 13.58
C LEU A 348 -5.85 12.12 15.02
N THR A 349 -5.11 13.20 15.22
CA THR A 349 -4.88 13.78 16.55
C THR A 349 -6.18 14.35 17.14
N ASP A 350 -6.41 14.16 18.44
CA ASP A 350 -7.57 14.76 19.14
C ASP A 350 -7.51 16.30 19.18
N ASP A 351 -6.31 16.87 19.11
CA ASP A 351 -6.01 18.32 19.03
C ASP A 351 -5.96 18.84 17.58
N ALA A 352 -6.62 18.17 16.63
CA ALA A 352 -6.65 18.66 15.26
C ALA A 352 -7.35 20.02 15.19
N ASP A 353 -6.55 21.10 15.21
CA ASP A 353 -6.82 22.44 14.68
C ASP A 353 -7.21 22.41 13.17
N PHE A 354 -7.42 21.23 12.60
CA PHE A 354 -8.19 21.03 11.39
C PHE A 354 -9.66 21.22 11.75
N GLU A 355 -10.12 22.47 11.75
CA GLU A 355 -11.54 22.70 11.51
C GLU A 355 -11.87 21.98 10.21
N THR A 356 -12.66 20.90 10.30
CA THR A 356 -13.39 20.36 9.16
C THR A 356 -13.91 21.58 8.40
N PRO A 357 -13.65 21.77 7.10
CA PRO A 357 -13.94 23.03 6.41
C PRO A 357 -15.47 23.14 6.24
N VAL A 358 -16.09 23.50 7.35
CA VAL A 358 -17.50 23.44 7.65
C VAL A 358 -17.95 24.89 7.74
N ASP A 359 -18.72 25.29 6.75
CA ASP A 359 -19.51 26.50 6.82
C ASP A 359 -20.76 26.17 7.65
N THR A 360 -20.71 26.45 8.96
CA THR A 360 -21.84 26.17 9.87
C THR A 360 -23.07 27.05 9.58
N GLU A 361 -22.87 28.24 9.00
CA GLU A 361 -23.94 29.15 8.63
C GLU A 361 -24.70 28.61 7.40
N LYS A 362 -23.97 28.16 6.37
CA LYS A 362 -24.55 27.57 5.16
C LYS A 362 -24.86 26.08 5.29
N LYS A 363 -24.44 25.45 6.38
CA LYS A 363 -24.48 24.00 6.59
C LYS A 363 -23.79 23.21 5.48
N VAL A 364 -22.58 23.62 5.11
CA VAL A 364 -21.79 22.96 4.07
C VAL A 364 -20.52 22.39 4.68
N VAL A 365 -20.17 21.16 4.32
CA VAL A 365 -18.87 20.53 4.60
C VAL A 365 -18.15 20.34 3.28
N THR A 366 -16.90 20.75 3.17
CA THR A 366 -16.06 20.47 1.99
C THR A 366 -15.04 19.40 2.33
N ILE A 367 -14.75 18.47 1.43
CA ILE A 367 -13.81 17.38 1.66
C ILE A 367 -12.92 17.25 0.43
N ALA A 368 -11.63 17.52 0.61
CA ALA A 368 -10.61 17.48 -0.44
C ALA A 368 -9.55 16.39 -0.19
N SER A 369 -9.58 15.73 0.97
CA SER A 369 -8.58 14.73 1.37
C SER A 369 -9.16 13.60 2.22
N ALA A 370 -8.43 12.48 2.26
CA ALA A 370 -8.76 11.31 3.07
C ALA A 370 -8.82 11.62 4.56
N SER A 371 -7.88 12.42 5.07
CA SER A 371 -7.85 12.85 6.47
C SER A 371 -9.07 13.70 6.85
N GLU A 372 -9.53 14.60 5.97
CA GLU A 372 -10.75 15.38 6.20
C GLU A 372 -12.01 14.51 6.21
N LEU A 373 -12.09 13.53 5.30
CA LEU A 373 -13.19 12.57 5.25
C LEU A 373 -13.24 11.71 6.52
N ALA A 374 -12.09 11.19 6.93
CA ALA A 374 -11.95 10.43 8.16
C ALA A 374 -12.30 11.27 9.40
N LEU A 375 -11.90 12.55 9.44
CA LEU A 375 -12.25 13.47 10.52
C LEU A 375 -13.77 13.72 10.58
N PHE A 376 -14.41 13.94 9.43
CA PHE A 376 -15.86 14.08 9.36
C PHE A 376 -16.57 12.84 9.92
N ALA A 377 -16.14 11.64 9.54
CA ALA A 377 -16.65 10.38 10.07
C ALA A 377 -16.42 10.26 11.59
N LYS A 378 -15.21 10.54 12.09
CA LYS A 378 -14.86 10.52 13.52
C LYS A 378 -15.73 11.48 14.33
N GLN A 379 -16.02 12.67 13.81
CA GLN A 379 -16.87 13.66 14.49
C GLN A 379 -18.30 13.16 14.69
N ILE A 380 -18.88 12.49 13.70
CA ILE A 380 -20.23 11.92 13.80
C ILE A 380 -20.22 10.70 14.73
N THR A 381 -19.34 9.74 14.46
CA THR A 381 -19.34 8.43 15.08
C THR A 381 -18.87 8.48 16.53
N ASP A 382 -17.73 9.13 16.80
CA ASP A 382 -17.06 9.07 18.10
C ASP A 382 -17.34 10.31 18.95
N LYS A 383 -17.43 11.50 18.33
CA LYS A 383 -17.67 12.76 19.05
C LYS A 383 -19.15 13.16 19.11
N GLY A 384 -20.03 12.46 18.37
CA GLY A 384 -21.48 12.69 18.42
C GLY A 384 -21.96 14.00 17.80
N LYS A 385 -21.16 14.65 16.94
CA LYS A 385 -21.52 15.89 16.26
C LYS A 385 -22.69 15.65 15.29
N ASN A 386 -23.61 16.60 15.25
CA ASN A 386 -24.81 16.54 14.44
C ASN A 386 -24.63 17.36 13.15
N TYR A 387 -24.83 16.71 12.01
CA TYR A 387 -24.76 17.27 10.66
C TYR A 387 -26.11 17.13 9.91
N SER A 388 -27.23 17.04 10.64
CA SER A 388 -28.55 17.01 10.04
C SER A 388 -28.84 18.29 9.24
N GLY A 389 -29.30 18.10 8.01
CA GLY A 389 -29.56 19.16 7.03
C GLY A 389 -28.32 19.80 6.42
N TYR A 390 -27.14 19.19 6.56
CA TYR A 390 -25.91 19.65 5.89
C TYR A 390 -25.79 19.08 4.48
N THR A 391 -25.03 19.78 3.65
CA THR A 391 -24.50 19.26 2.38
C THR A 391 -23.01 19.01 2.51
N VAL A 392 -22.57 17.79 2.23
CA VAL A 392 -21.17 17.38 2.21
C VAL A 392 -20.72 17.31 0.76
N ASN A 393 -19.76 18.15 0.38
CA ASN A 393 -19.20 18.21 -0.96
C ASN A 393 -17.81 17.57 -0.97
N ILE A 394 -17.68 16.45 -1.67
CA ILE A 394 -16.36 15.91 -2.02
C ILE A 394 -15.89 16.67 -3.26
N VAL A 395 -14.68 17.22 -3.22
CA VAL A 395 -14.12 18.11 -4.28
C VAL A 395 -12.81 17.59 -4.86
N ALA A 396 -12.42 16.37 -4.48
CA ALA A 396 -11.27 15.65 -5.01
C ALA A 396 -11.52 14.15 -4.90
N ASP A 397 -10.81 13.35 -5.70
CA ASP A 397 -10.75 11.90 -5.48
C ASP A 397 -10.09 11.61 -4.13
N ILE A 398 -10.66 10.67 -3.37
CA ILE A 398 -10.21 10.33 -2.02
C ILE A 398 -9.70 8.89 -1.98
N ASP A 399 -8.41 8.70 -1.69
CA ASP A 399 -7.82 7.37 -1.48
C ASP A 399 -7.76 7.04 0.02
N LEU A 400 -8.50 6.02 0.45
CA LEU A 400 -8.57 5.59 1.85
C LEU A 400 -7.60 4.45 2.20
N SER A 401 -6.68 4.08 1.30
CA SER A 401 -5.76 2.94 1.46
C SER A 401 -4.82 3.03 2.67
N ALA A 402 -4.57 4.23 3.19
CA ALA A 402 -3.64 4.46 4.30
C ALA A 402 -4.14 3.94 5.66
N GLY A 403 -5.43 3.62 5.82
CA GLY A 403 -5.99 3.18 7.09
C GLY A 403 -7.27 2.35 6.94
N LEU A 404 -7.64 1.67 8.02
CA LEU A 404 -8.93 0.98 8.10
C LEU A 404 -10.05 1.98 8.37
N TRP A 405 -11.14 1.87 7.60
CA TRP A 405 -12.31 2.73 7.70
C TRP A 405 -13.28 2.21 8.76
N LYS A 406 -13.64 3.09 9.69
CA LYS A 406 -14.68 2.87 10.68
C LYS A 406 -16.03 3.37 10.12
N PRO A 407 -17.07 2.52 10.01
CA PRO A 407 -18.35 2.92 9.46
C PRO A 407 -18.98 4.12 10.17
N ILE A 408 -19.60 5.03 9.40
CA ILE A 408 -20.24 6.22 10.00
C ILE A 408 -21.51 5.83 10.76
N ASN A 409 -21.60 6.20 12.04
CA ASN A 409 -22.82 6.05 12.84
C ASN A 409 -23.69 7.31 12.78
N GLY A 410 -24.49 7.41 11.71
CA GLY A 410 -25.35 8.56 11.43
C GLY A 410 -26.65 8.64 12.22
N TRP A 411 -26.91 7.72 13.16
CA TRP A 411 -28.15 7.66 13.92
C TRP A 411 -28.46 8.98 14.65
N GLY A 412 -29.55 9.64 14.27
CA GLY A 412 -29.97 10.94 14.81
C GLY A 412 -29.07 12.14 14.48
N LYS A 413 -28.02 11.96 13.65
CA LYS A 413 -26.97 12.96 13.39
C LYS A 413 -26.84 13.34 11.91
N MET A 414 -27.50 12.61 11.02
CA MET A 414 -27.40 12.75 9.56
C MET A 414 -28.78 12.86 8.91
N ASP A 415 -29.78 13.34 9.64
CA ASP A 415 -31.14 13.47 9.10
C ASP A 415 -31.22 14.64 8.10
N HIS A 416 -31.81 14.40 6.93
CA HIS A 416 -31.83 15.30 5.77
C HIS A 416 -30.45 15.73 5.27
N ILE A 417 -29.41 14.90 5.47
CA ILE A 417 -28.07 15.19 4.93
C ILE A 417 -28.01 14.88 3.43
N VAL A 418 -27.24 15.68 2.69
CA VAL A 418 -26.85 15.39 1.31
C VAL A 418 -25.35 15.13 1.27
N ILE A 419 -24.92 14.00 0.71
CA ILE A 419 -23.52 13.69 0.43
C ILE A 419 -23.36 13.71 -1.08
N ASN A 420 -22.78 14.79 -1.59
CA ASN A 420 -22.55 14.99 -3.01
C ASN A 420 -21.07 14.75 -3.34
N GLY A 421 -20.83 13.72 -4.15
CA GLY A 421 -19.51 13.37 -4.63
C GLY A 421 -18.94 14.34 -5.67
N ASN A 422 -19.77 15.20 -6.26
CA ASN A 422 -19.44 16.10 -7.38
C ASN A 422 -18.72 15.40 -8.56
N GLY A 423 -19.00 14.11 -8.78
CA GLY A 423 -18.38 13.28 -9.81
C GLY A 423 -17.03 12.67 -9.42
N HIS A 424 -16.60 12.82 -8.16
CA HIS A 424 -15.35 12.26 -7.65
C HIS A 424 -15.51 10.81 -7.16
N THR A 425 -14.36 10.18 -6.89
CA THR A 425 -14.26 8.78 -6.48
C THR A 425 -13.66 8.64 -5.09
N ILE A 426 -14.25 7.80 -4.24
CA ILE A 426 -13.61 7.23 -3.05
C ILE A 426 -13.02 5.87 -3.43
N LYS A 427 -11.71 5.71 -3.25
CA LYS A 427 -10.93 4.54 -3.67
C LYS A 427 -10.36 3.77 -2.48
N ASN A 428 -10.18 2.47 -2.65
CA ASN A 428 -9.40 1.61 -1.75
C ASN A 428 -9.88 1.60 -0.29
N MET A 429 -11.17 1.84 -0.05
CA MET A 429 -11.74 1.83 1.29
C MET A 429 -11.75 0.40 1.85
N ILE A 430 -11.12 0.19 3.00
CA ILE A 430 -11.09 -1.12 3.66
C ILE A 430 -11.86 -1.03 4.98
N VAL A 431 -12.90 -1.85 5.15
CA VAL A 431 -13.70 -1.92 6.38
C VAL A 431 -13.53 -3.28 7.02
N ARG A 432 -13.19 -3.33 8.31
CA ARG A 432 -13.14 -4.54 9.16
C ARG A 432 -13.93 -4.37 10.45
N ASP A 433 -14.93 -3.50 10.41
CA ASP A 433 -15.73 -3.09 11.55
C ASP A 433 -17.21 -2.92 11.17
N CYS A 434 -18.09 -2.82 12.17
CA CYS A 434 -19.51 -2.52 12.01
C CYS A 434 -20.04 -1.80 13.25
N ILE A 435 -21.21 -1.17 13.16
CA ILE A 435 -21.75 -0.40 14.28
C ILE A 435 -22.10 -1.27 15.49
N ASN A 436 -22.69 -2.45 15.27
CA ASN A 436 -23.17 -3.33 16.34
C ASN A 436 -22.58 -4.75 16.22
N PRO A 437 -21.28 -4.95 16.51
CA PRO A 437 -20.61 -6.25 16.35
C PRO A 437 -21.18 -7.30 17.31
N ASN A 438 -21.53 -6.90 18.54
CA ASN A 438 -21.99 -7.81 19.59
C ASN A 438 -23.47 -8.20 19.48
N SER A 439 -24.22 -7.65 18.53
CA SER A 439 -25.66 -7.86 18.41
C SER A 439 -26.03 -8.61 17.13
N GLY A 440 -25.12 -9.37 16.52
CA GLY A 440 -25.35 -10.03 15.22
C GLY A 440 -24.76 -9.28 14.02
N GLY A 441 -23.87 -8.31 14.29
CA GLY A 441 -23.07 -7.58 13.31
C GLY A 441 -23.92 -6.78 12.31
N TYR A 442 -24.29 -5.56 12.67
CA TYR A 442 -25.06 -4.66 11.80
C TYR A 442 -24.27 -3.41 11.45
N GLY A 443 -24.44 -2.95 10.21
CA GLY A 443 -23.96 -1.64 9.77
C GLY A 443 -22.49 -1.60 9.40
N ALA A 444 -22.05 -2.48 8.51
CA ALA A 444 -20.76 -2.33 7.82
C ALA A 444 -20.92 -1.52 6.52
N GLY A 445 -19.87 -0.77 6.16
CA GLY A 445 -19.83 0.05 4.94
C GLY A 445 -19.17 1.40 5.14
N PHE A 446 -19.25 2.25 4.12
CA PHE A 446 -18.89 3.67 4.25
C PHE A 446 -19.73 4.34 5.35
N ILE A 447 -21.06 4.19 5.26
CA ILE A 447 -22.00 4.56 6.32
C ILE A 447 -22.53 3.29 6.95
N GLY A 448 -22.34 3.14 8.27
CA GLY A 448 -22.83 1.98 8.98
C GLY A 448 -24.35 2.01 9.15
N GLN A 449 -24.90 3.12 9.65
CA GLN A 449 -26.34 3.27 9.79
C GLN A 449 -26.84 4.71 9.77
N THR A 450 -28.11 4.90 9.39
CA THR A 450 -28.85 6.17 9.50
C THR A 450 -30.29 5.94 9.97
N SER A 451 -30.90 6.96 10.58
CA SER A 451 -32.27 6.89 11.13
C SER A 451 -33.26 7.87 10.48
N GLY A 452 -32.81 8.62 9.47
CA GLY A 452 -33.53 9.76 8.89
C GLY A 452 -33.27 9.88 7.40
N SER A 453 -33.84 10.90 6.77
CA SER A 453 -33.74 11.05 5.31
C SER A 453 -32.29 11.32 4.89
N ILE A 454 -31.83 10.73 3.80
CA ILE A 454 -30.47 10.94 3.29
C ILE A 454 -30.43 10.89 1.77
N THR A 455 -29.59 11.72 1.17
CA THR A 455 -29.27 11.68 -0.26
C THR A 455 -27.79 11.48 -0.44
N ILE A 456 -27.41 10.51 -1.27
CA ILE A 456 -26.04 10.30 -1.73
C ILE A 456 -26.07 10.44 -3.24
N GLU A 457 -25.28 11.37 -3.78
CA GLU A 457 -25.33 11.68 -5.20
C GLU A 457 -23.95 11.88 -5.83
N ASN A 458 -23.84 11.57 -7.13
CA ASN A 458 -22.67 11.84 -7.96
C ASN A 458 -21.34 11.32 -7.38
N LEU A 459 -21.33 10.10 -6.85
CA LEU A 459 -20.20 9.55 -6.11
C LEU A 459 -19.88 8.13 -6.57
N THR A 460 -18.61 7.86 -6.82
CA THR A 460 -18.12 6.51 -7.14
C THR A 460 -17.34 5.92 -5.97
N PHE A 461 -17.61 4.66 -5.64
CA PHE A 461 -16.79 3.81 -4.79
C PHE A 461 -16.07 2.80 -5.68
N ASP A 462 -14.75 2.86 -5.71
CA ASP A 462 -13.91 1.96 -6.52
C ASP A 462 -12.96 1.17 -5.61
N SER A 463 -12.86 -0.14 -5.85
CA SER A 463 -11.91 -1.01 -5.15
C SER A 463 -12.12 -1.02 -3.63
N ALA A 464 -13.38 -0.88 -3.18
CA ALA A 464 -13.70 -1.01 -1.76
C ALA A 464 -13.67 -2.48 -1.32
N ASN A 465 -13.17 -2.75 -0.11
CA ASN A 465 -13.08 -4.07 0.49
C ASN A 465 -13.73 -4.04 1.86
N VAL A 466 -15.02 -4.38 1.90
CA VAL A 466 -15.84 -4.33 3.11
C VAL A 466 -16.02 -5.73 3.67
N ALA A 467 -15.65 -5.93 4.92
CA ALA A 467 -15.96 -7.15 5.63
C ALA A 467 -16.26 -6.84 7.10
N PHE A 468 -17.09 -7.67 7.73
CA PHE A 468 -17.34 -7.54 9.17
C PHE A 468 -16.11 -7.94 9.99
N PRO A 469 -16.13 -7.76 11.31
CA PRO A 469 -15.18 -8.45 12.18
C PRO A 469 -15.27 -9.97 11.98
N HIS A 470 -14.12 -10.63 11.92
CA HIS A 470 -14.04 -12.08 11.95
C HIS A 470 -14.30 -12.56 13.38
N ALA A 471 -15.05 -13.66 13.56
CA ALA A 471 -15.30 -14.22 14.87
C ALA A 471 -14.67 -15.61 14.96
N GLU A 472 -13.79 -15.86 15.92
CA GLU A 472 -13.05 -17.14 16.01
C GLU A 472 -13.93 -18.40 16.11
N TRP A 473 -15.17 -18.27 16.61
CA TRP A 473 -16.12 -19.38 16.76
C TRP A 473 -16.92 -19.69 15.49
N TYR A 474 -16.85 -18.83 14.48
CA TYR A 474 -17.51 -19.00 13.20
C TYR A 474 -16.45 -18.88 12.12
N ASN A 475 -16.25 -19.92 11.31
CA ASN A 475 -15.20 -19.94 10.30
C ASN A 475 -15.58 -19.07 9.07
N GLY A 476 -15.82 -17.78 9.32
CA GLY A 476 -16.41 -16.81 8.39
C GLY A 476 -16.70 -15.47 9.07
N TYR A 477 -17.41 -14.60 8.36
CA TYR A 477 -17.80 -13.28 8.85
C TYR A 477 -19.21 -13.33 9.44
N VAL A 478 -19.39 -12.78 10.64
CA VAL A 478 -20.64 -12.95 11.42
C VAL A 478 -21.72 -11.90 11.16
N GLY A 479 -21.43 -10.88 10.35
CA GLY A 479 -22.31 -9.73 10.24
C GLY A 479 -23.47 -9.89 9.27
N ASN A 480 -24.67 -9.55 9.74
CA ASN A 480 -25.92 -9.87 9.08
C ASN A 480 -26.50 -8.73 8.23
N VAL A 481 -25.95 -7.52 8.24
CA VAL A 481 -26.45 -6.38 7.44
C VAL A 481 -25.32 -5.42 7.10
N GLY A 482 -24.96 -5.33 5.81
CA GLY A 482 -23.86 -4.49 5.35
C GLY A 482 -23.97 -4.10 3.88
N GLY A 483 -23.43 -2.94 3.53
CA GLY A 483 -23.31 -2.51 2.14
C GLY A 483 -22.01 -1.75 1.92
N VAL A 484 -21.54 -1.64 0.66
CA VAL A 484 -20.31 -0.87 0.41
C VAL A 484 -20.56 0.60 0.74
N VAL A 485 -21.67 1.16 0.26
CA VAL A 485 -22.05 2.56 0.54
C VAL A 485 -22.76 2.69 1.88
N MET A 486 -23.79 1.87 2.13
CA MET A 486 -24.57 1.96 3.36
C MET A 486 -24.97 0.59 3.91
N GLY A 487 -24.73 0.37 5.20
CA GLY A 487 -25.15 -0.84 5.88
C GLY A 487 -26.66 -0.88 6.14
N TYR A 488 -27.16 0.08 6.94
CA TYR A 488 -28.52 0.06 7.45
C TYR A 488 -29.21 1.43 7.38
N THR A 489 -30.49 1.47 7.02
CA THR A 489 -31.23 2.75 6.97
C THR A 489 -32.69 2.63 7.39
N TYR A 490 -33.18 3.73 7.99
CA TYR A 490 -34.59 4.06 8.16
C TYR A 490 -34.91 5.38 7.43
N GLY A 491 -36.17 5.59 7.10
CA GLY A 491 -36.62 6.83 6.45
C GLY A 491 -36.35 6.85 4.94
N THR A 492 -36.28 8.04 4.34
CA THR A 492 -36.15 8.18 2.88
C THR A 492 -34.70 8.25 2.46
N THR A 493 -34.22 7.26 1.73
CA THR A 493 -32.86 7.19 1.16
C THR A 493 -32.91 7.34 -0.35
N LEU A 494 -32.14 8.28 -0.89
CA LEU A 494 -31.92 8.44 -2.33
C LEU A 494 -30.44 8.18 -2.65
N PHE A 495 -30.20 7.23 -3.56
CA PHE A 495 -28.94 7.08 -4.27
C PHE A 495 -29.16 7.60 -5.70
N GLU A 496 -28.48 8.67 -6.09
CA GLU A 496 -28.61 9.28 -7.42
C GLU A 496 -27.26 9.39 -8.11
N ASN A 497 -27.06 8.70 -9.23
CA ASN A 497 -25.76 8.65 -9.91
C ASN A 497 -24.63 8.18 -8.97
N VAL A 498 -24.89 7.10 -8.23
CA VAL A 498 -23.91 6.46 -7.34
C VAL A 498 -23.41 5.17 -7.97
N SER A 499 -22.09 5.01 -8.02
CA SER A 499 -21.44 3.84 -8.61
C SER A 499 -20.64 3.05 -7.57
N VAL A 500 -20.76 1.73 -7.57
CA VAL A 500 -19.91 0.81 -6.82
C VAL A 500 -19.25 -0.13 -7.81
N VAL A 501 -17.93 -0.05 -7.93
CA VAL A 501 -17.18 -0.80 -8.94
C VAL A 501 -15.96 -1.50 -8.36
N ASN A 502 -15.60 -2.64 -8.95
CA ASN A 502 -14.40 -3.43 -8.59
C ASN A 502 -14.29 -3.73 -7.09
N SER A 503 -15.42 -3.81 -6.39
CA SER A 503 -15.47 -3.83 -4.93
C SER A 503 -15.88 -5.20 -4.42
N THR A 504 -15.39 -5.55 -3.24
CA THR A 504 -15.75 -6.78 -2.54
C THR A 504 -16.48 -6.45 -1.25
N ILE A 505 -17.58 -7.16 -0.98
CA ILE A 505 -18.24 -7.14 0.32
C ILE A 505 -18.49 -8.56 0.83
N GLN A 506 -18.15 -8.78 2.10
CA GLN A 506 -18.31 -10.07 2.76
C GLN A 506 -19.08 -9.95 4.08
N GLY A 507 -20.07 -10.82 4.27
CA GLY A 507 -20.89 -10.91 5.49
C GLY A 507 -21.73 -12.19 5.50
N TYR A 508 -22.65 -12.30 6.45
CA TYR A 508 -23.53 -13.46 6.60
C TYR A 508 -24.82 -13.29 5.79
N GLY A 509 -25.55 -12.19 5.97
CA GLY A 509 -26.86 -11.98 5.37
C GLY A 509 -27.10 -10.53 4.94
N LYS A 510 -28.10 -10.30 4.08
CA LYS A 510 -28.59 -8.95 3.72
C LYS A 510 -27.43 -8.01 3.33
N ILE A 511 -26.65 -8.50 2.38
CA ILE A 511 -25.44 -7.85 1.88
C ILE A 511 -25.73 -7.27 0.50
N GLY A 512 -25.49 -5.97 0.30
CA GLY A 512 -25.67 -5.34 -1.01
C GLY A 512 -24.51 -4.44 -1.41
N CYS A 513 -24.34 -4.16 -2.70
CA CYS A 513 -23.30 -3.23 -3.12
C CYS A 513 -23.59 -1.80 -2.65
N LEU A 514 -24.81 -1.28 -2.85
CA LEU A 514 -25.17 0.07 -2.40
C LEU A 514 -25.74 0.05 -0.97
N LEU A 515 -26.67 -0.86 -0.69
CA LEU A 515 -27.38 -0.92 0.58
C LEU A 515 -27.42 -2.33 1.16
N GLY A 516 -27.10 -2.51 2.45
CA GLY A 516 -27.36 -3.78 3.13
C GLY A 516 -28.84 -4.02 3.36
N MET A 517 -29.45 -3.22 4.26
CA MET A 517 -30.87 -3.31 4.55
C MET A 517 -31.55 -1.96 4.77
N GLY A 518 -32.73 -1.78 4.15
CA GLY A 518 -33.68 -0.73 4.49
C GLY A 518 -34.80 -1.29 5.36
N ALA A 519 -35.04 -0.72 6.54
CA ALA A 519 -35.93 -1.30 7.55
C ALA A 519 -37.21 -0.49 7.82
N ASP A 520 -38.33 -1.20 7.99
CA ASP A 520 -39.63 -0.65 8.38
C ASP A 520 -39.70 -0.45 9.93
N PRO A 521 -40.51 0.48 10.48
CA PRO A 521 -41.49 1.38 9.84
C PRO A 521 -40.87 2.51 9.01
N GLY A 522 -41.36 2.67 7.78
CA GLY A 522 -41.28 3.94 7.04
C GLY A 522 -40.02 4.16 6.19
N VAL A 523 -39.28 3.11 5.85
CA VAL A 523 -38.20 3.23 4.86
C VAL A 523 -38.76 3.51 3.47
N LYS A 524 -38.08 4.34 2.67
CA LYS A 524 -38.29 4.48 1.23
C LYS A 524 -36.94 4.61 0.57
N VAL A 525 -36.60 3.72 -0.35
CA VAL A 525 -35.30 3.71 -1.03
C VAL A 525 -35.51 3.99 -2.51
N THR A 526 -34.79 4.97 -3.05
CA THR A 526 -34.75 5.24 -4.49
C THR A 526 -33.33 5.05 -4.98
N PHE A 527 -33.17 4.21 -6.01
CA PHE A 527 -31.95 4.10 -6.80
C PHE A 527 -32.22 4.73 -8.16
N ARG A 528 -31.49 5.79 -8.49
CA ARG A 528 -31.58 6.47 -9.78
C ARG A 528 -30.21 6.56 -10.40
N ASP A 529 -30.09 6.15 -11.66
CA ASP A 529 -28.86 6.21 -12.46
C ASP A 529 -27.64 5.55 -11.73
N CYS A 530 -27.89 4.54 -10.89
CA CYS A 530 -26.83 3.88 -10.13
C CYS A 530 -26.15 2.76 -10.92
N VAL A 531 -24.89 2.49 -10.62
CA VAL A 531 -24.11 1.41 -11.24
C VAL A 531 -23.54 0.49 -10.17
N SER A 532 -23.75 -0.81 -10.32
CA SER A 532 -23.05 -1.85 -9.57
C SER A 532 -22.36 -2.78 -10.56
N LYS A 533 -21.03 -2.74 -10.63
CA LYS A 533 -20.29 -3.43 -11.69
C LYS A 533 -18.97 -4.05 -11.25
N ASN A 534 -18.71 -5.27 -11.69
CA ASN A 534 -17.48 -6.01 -11.38
C ASN A 534 -17.26 -6.19 -9.87
N ASN A 535 -18.33 -6.39 -9.11
CA ASN A 535 -18.27 -6.53 -7.66
C ASN A 535 -18.31 -7.99 -7.26
N THR A 536 -17.70 -8.32 -6.13
CA THR A 536 -17.78 -9.64 -5.50
C THR A 536 -18.58 -9.55 -4.21
N ILE A 537 -19.61 -10.38 -4.08
CA ILE A 537 -20.41 -10.51 -2.86
C ILE A 537 -20.18 -11.90 -2.29
N HIS A 538 -19.70 -11.97 -1.06
CA HIS A 538 -19.58 -13.22 -0.31
C HIS A 538 -20.54 -13.21 0.86
N ALA A 539 -21.61 -14.01 0.79
CA ALA A 539 -22.58 -14.16 1.87
C ALA A 539 -23.44 -15.42 1.74
N VAL A 540 -24.30 -15.64 2.74
CA VAL A 540 -25.18 -16.80 2.84
C VAL A 540 -26.54 -16.50 2.20
N TYR A 541 -27.16 -15.37 2.52
CA TYR A 541 -28.52 -15.06 2.05
C TYR A 541 -28.77 -13.57 1.84
N ASN A 542 -29.77 -13.24 1.03
CA ASN A 542 -30.19 -11.88 0.64
C ASN A 542 -29.01 -11.05 0.14
N MET A 543 -28.36 -11.55 -0.90
CA MET A 543 -27.27 -10.89 -1.61
C MET A 543 -27.82 -10.05 -2.75
N GLY A 544 -27.47 -8.77 -2.77
CA GLY A 544 -28.03 -7.78 -3.67
C GLY A 544 -26.99 -7.09 -4.54
N GLY A 545 -27.17 -7.15 -5.86
CA GLY A 545 -26.41 -6.31 -6.78
C GLY A 545 -26.58 -4.81 -6.50
N LEU A 546 -27.76 -4.39 -6.05
CA LEU A 546 -28.06 -3.05 -5.52
C LEU A 546 -28.20 -3.09 -4.00
N ALA A 547 -29.14 -3.90 -3.49
CA ALA A 547 -29.48 -3.93 -2.07
C ALA A 547 -29.75 -5.33 -1.54
N GLY A 548 -29.25 -5.65 -0.34
CA GLY A 548 -29.47 -6.96 0.27
C GLY A 548 -30.95 -7.22 0.54
N ASN A 549 -31.61 -6.36 1.33
CA ASN A 549 -33.04 -6.49 1.63
C ASN A 549 -33.70 -5.13 1.89
N ILE A 550 -34.89 -4.88 1.35
CA ILE A 550 -35.67 -3.67 1.63
C ILE A 550 -37.04 -4.07 2.16
N GLN A 551 -37.32 -3.69 3.41
CA GLN A 551 -38.59 -3.99 4.04
C GLN A 551 -39.72 -3.11 3.52
N ARG A 552 -40.91 -3.70 3.52
CA ARG A 552 -42.17 -3.11 3.11
C ARG A 552 -43.11 -3.02 4.29
N GLY A 553 -44.01 -2.05 4.25
CA GLY A 553 -45.03 -1.87 5.26
C GLY A 553 -46.22 -1.08 4.71
N ASN A 554 -47.38 -1.25 5.33
CA ASN A 554 -48.65 -0.62 4.97
C ASN A 554 -49.12 -0.89 3.52
N GLY A 555 -48.76 -2.03 2.95
CA GLY A 555 -49.16 -2.49 1.62
C GLY A 555 -48.48 -1.78 0.46
N VAL A 556 -47.32 -1.14 0.71
CA VAL A 556 -46.59 -0.36 -0.30
C VAL A 556 -45.17 -0.89 -0.46
N ASP A 557 -44.74 -1.06 -1.71
CA ASP A 557 -43.34 -1.32 -2.03
C ASP A 557 -42.53 -0.04 -1.75
N ASN A 558 -41.55 -0.16 -0.86
CA ASN A 558 -40.73 0.96 -0.41
C ASN A 558 -39.53 1.22 -1.32
N THR A 559 -39.50 0.69 -2.55
CA THR A 559 -38.34 0.80 -3.45
C THR A 559 -38.73 1.37 -4.80
N THR A 560 -37.93 2.30 -5.33
CA THR A 560 -38.00 2.81 -6.70
C THR A 560 -36.65 2.62 -7.37
N VAL A 561 -36.62 2.04 -8.57
CA VAL A 561 -35.37 1.81 -9.35
C VAL A 561 -35.52 2.40 -10.74
N GLU A 562 -34.68 3.39 -11.05
CA GLU A 562 -34.69 4.16 -12.30
C GLU A 562 -33.31 4.07 -12.93
N ASN A 563 -33.22 3.63 -14.20
CA ASN A 563 -31.97 3.65 -15.01
C ASN A 563 -30.72 3.02 -14.38
N CYS A 564 -30.85 2.15 -13.38
CA CYS A 564 -29.70 1.48 -12.77
C CYS A 564 -29.17 0.32 -13.63
N THR A 565 -27.85 0.09 -13.52
CA THR A 565 -27.10 -1.01 -14.16
C THR A 565 -26.50 -1.92 -13.08
N VAL A 566 -26.78 -3.23 -13.17
CA VAL A 566 -26.14 -4.27 -12.35
C VAL A 566 -25.47 -5.26 -13.30
N GLU A 567 -24.15 -5.34 -13.26
CA GLU A 567 -23.39 -6.12 -14.23
C GLU A 567 -22.19 -6.83 -13.60
N ASN A 568 -21.94 -8.06 -14.04
CA ASN A 568 -20.71 -8.78 -13.72
C ASN A 568 -20.48 -8.91 -12.20
N ILE A 569 -21.55 -9.28 -11.47
CA ILE A 569 -21.50 -9.55 -10.04
C ILE A 569 -21.06 -11.00 -9.83
N VAL A 570 -19.96 -11.18 -9.11
CA VAL A 570 -19.49 -12.50 -8.68
C VAL A 570 -20.10 -12.78 -7.32
N VAL A 571 -20.81 -13.90 -7.20
CA VAL A 571 -21.45 -14.31 -5.94
C VAL A 571 -20.76 -15.55 -5.40
N GLU A 572 -20.19 -15.42 -4.20
CA GLU A 572 -19.53 -16.50 -3.47
C GLU A 572 -20.42 -16.91 -2.30
N TYR A 573 -21.09 -18.05 -2.45
CA TYR A 573 -21.90 -18.63 -1.39
C TYR A 573 -21.01 -19.29 -0.33
N ASP A 574 -21.33 -19.10 0.94
CA ASP A 574 -20.58 -19.74 2.04
C ASP A 574 -20.65 -21.27 1.92
N ALA A 575 -19.50 -21.91 1.81
CA ALA A 575 -19.38 -23.36 1.62
C ALA A 575 -19.80 -24.19 2.85
N ASN A 576 -19.92 -23.58 4.04
CA ASN A 576 -20.33 -24.26 5.26
C ASN A 576 -21.87 -24.41 5.36
N GLU A 577 -22.61 -23.74 4.49
CA GLU A 577 -24.07 -23.66 4.53
C GLU A 577 -24.74 -24.56 3.48
N LYS A 578 -26.05 -24.82 3.66
CA LYS A 578 -26.82 -25.69 2.76
C LYS A 578 -27.72 -24.87 1.85
N TYR A 579 -27.76 -25.23 0.58
CA TYR A 579 -28.55 -24.54 -0.42
C TYR A 579 -29.40 -25.50 -1.25
N ALA A 580 -30.50 -24.98 -1.78
CA ALA A 580 -31.32 -25.63 -2.79
C ALA A 580 -31.51 -24.71 -3.99
N ASP A 581 -31.54 -25.28 -5.18
CA ASP A 581 -31.91 -24.56 -6.38
C ASP A 581 -33.42 -24.75 -6.61
N LEU A 582 -34.15 -23.64 -6.61
CA LEU A 582 -35.55 -23.58 -7.02
C LEU A 582 -35.59 -23.21 -8.51
N VAL A 583 -36.41 -23.92 -9.29
CA VAL A 583 -36.51 -23.72 -10.74
C VAL A 583 -37.98 -23.58 -11.12
N ASN A 584 -38.36 -22.36 -11.51
CA ASN A 584 -39.73 -22.01 -11.90
C ASN A 584 -40.78 -22.43 -10.87
N VAL A 585 -40.48 -22.25 -9.58
CA VAL A 585 -41.37 -22.63 -8.48
C VAL A 585 -42.39 -21.52 -8.28
N LYS A 586 -43.68 -21.89 -8.25
CA LYS A 586 -44.75 -20.95 -7.95
C LYS A 586 -44.83 -20.74 -6.44
N VAL A 587 -44.82 -19.49 -6.01
CA VAL A 587 -44.87 -19.08 -4.60
C VAL A 587 -46.00 -18.10 -4.40
N THR A 588 -46.81 -18.33 -3.35
CA THR A 588 -47.97 -17.50 -3.03
C THR A 588 -47.63 -16.52 -1.92
N TYR A 589 -47.49 -15.23 -2.26
CA TYR A 589 -47.14 -14.16 -1.33
C TYR A 589 -48.36 -13.38 -0.88
N SER A 590 -48.32 -12.81 0.32
CA SER A 590 -49.27 -11.77 0.72
C SER A 590 -49.01 -10.48 -0.06
N THR A 591 -50.07 -9.91 -0.65
CA THR A 591 -49.99 -8.67 -1.43
C THR A 591 -49.79 -7.44 -0.57
N ASN A 592 -50.20 -7.49 0.69
CA ASN A 592 -49.98 -6.45 1.68
C ASN A 592 -49.93 -7.05 3.09
N ASP A 593 -49.47 -6.25 4.03
CA ASP A 593 -49.38 -6.50 5.47
C ASP A 593 -50.58 -5.93 6.26
N VAL A 594 -51.62 -5.42 5.57
CA VAL A 594 -52.76 -4.71 6.18
C VAL A 594 -54.09 -5.47 6.04
N THR A 595 -54.25 -6.23 4.97
CA THR A 595 -55.43 -7.08 4.71
C THR A 595 -54.98 -8.52 4.56
N GLU A 596 -55.39 -9.37 5.50
CA GLU A 596 -54.91 -10.75 5.63
C GLU A 596 -55.28 -11.68 4.44
N ASP A 597 -56.22 -11.27 3.57
CA ASP A 597 -56.87 -12.17 2.61
C ASP A 597 -56.43 -12.01 1.13
N SER A 598 -55.54 -11.05 0.80
CA SER A 598 -55.14 -10.84 -0.60
C SER A 598 -53.74 -11.39 -0.91
N THR A 599 -53.66 -12.35 -1.83
CA THR A 599 -52.41 -13.01 -2.24
C THR A 599 -52.06 -12.75 -3.71
N VAL A 600 -50.78 -12.88 -4.03
CA VAL A 600 -50.23 -12.81 -5.39
C VAL A 600 -49.28 -13.97 -5.60
N GLU A 601 -49.42 -14.63 -6.75
CA GLU A 601 -48.52 -15.69 -7.15
C GLU A 601 -47.34 -15.09 -7.92
N LYS A 602 -46.12 -15.52 -7.58
CA LYS A 602 -44.92 -15.23 -8.35
C LYS A 602 -44.19 -16.52 -8.67
N ILE A 603 -43.44 -16.51 -9.76
CA ILE A 603 -42.55 -17.60 -10.14
C ILE A 603 -41.15 -17.20 -9.70
N VAL A 604 -40.51 -18.04 -8.90
CA VAL A 604 -39.13 -17.82 -8.44
C VAL A 604 -38.19 -18.86 -9.03
N SER A 605 -36.97 -18.43 -9.32
CA SER A 605 -35.88 -19.30 -9.73
C SER A 605 -34.57 -18.79 -9.15
N GLY A 606 -33.71 -19.68 -8.68
CA GLY A 606 -32.42 -19.31 -8.13
C GLY A 606 -31.95 -20.25 -7.03
N LYS A 607 -30.79 -19.93 -6.48
CA LYS A 607 -30.24 -20.61 -5.32
C LYS A 607 -30.81 -19.99 -4.04
N TYR A 608 -31.24 -20.82 -3.10
CA TYR A 608 -31.80 -20.41 -1.82
C TYR A 608 -31.07 -21.12 -0.68
N TRP A 609 -30.79 -20.39 0.41
CA TRP A 609 -30.24 -20.98 1.63
C TRP A 609 -31.34 -21.73 2.39
N ILE A 610 -31.01 -22.93 2.90
CA ILE A 610 -31.92 -23.76 3.67
C ILE A 610 -31.53 -23.66 5.14
N CYS A 611 -32.37 -22.98 5.92
CA CYS A 611 -32.15 -22.86 7.36
C CYS A 611 -33.46 -22.82 8.12
N GLN A 612 -33.49 -23.49 9.27
CA GLN A 612 -34.64 -23.55 10.18
C GLN A 612 -35.97 -23.98 9.52
N GLY A 613 -35.92 -24.76 8.43
CA GLY A 613 -37.11 -25.22 7.72
C GLY A 613 -37.66 -24.24 6.66
N TYR A 614 -36.88 -23.22 6.31
CA TYR A 614 -37.24 -22.21 5.32
C TYR A 614 -36.22 -22.10 4.19
N TYR A 615 -36.70 -21.58 3.06
CA TYR A 615 -35.86 -21.04 1.99
C TYR A 615 -35.65 -19.54 2.22
N TRP A 616 -34.38 -19.15 2.30
CA TRP A 616 -33.94 -17.75 2.36
C TRP A 616 -33.33 -17.35 1.02
N GLY A 617 -33.57 -16.12 0.58
CA GLY A 617 -33.12 -15.65 -0.74
C GLY A 617 -31.60 -15.81 -0.93
N GLY A 618 -31.16 -16.24 -2.10
CA GLY A 618 -29.75 -16.23 -2.47
C GLY A 618 -29.33 -14.87 -3.04
N TYR A 619 -29.12 -14.82 -4.37
CA TYR A 619 -28.74 -13.60 -5.07
C TYR A 619 -29.90 -13.04 -5.90
N ALA A 620 -30.03 -11.71 -5.89
CA ALA A 620 -30.86 -10.92 -6.79
C ALA A 620 -30.24 -9.53 -7.02
N ASP A 621 -30.84 -8.68 -7.87
CA ASP A 621 -30.49 -7.25 -7.85
C ASP A 621 -30.87 -6.64 -6.49
N TYR A 622 -32.05 -6.98 -5.97
CA TYR A 622 -32.41 -6.75 -4.57
C TYR A 622 -33.55 -7.66 -4.10
N TYR A 623 -33.69 -7.80 -2.78
CA TYR A 623 -34.86 -8.45 -2.16
C TYR A 623 -35.79 -7.44 -1.53
N VAL A 624 -37.08 -7.76 -1.51
CA VAL A 624 -38.06 -7.08 -0.67
C VAL A 624 -38.73 -8.06 0.28
N SER A 625 -39.11 -7.60 1.47
CA SER A 625 -39.69 -8.45 2.51
C SER A 625 -40.70 -7.71 3.39
N TYR A 626 -41.53 -8.44 4.13
CA TYR A 626 -42.26 -7.87 5.27
C TYR A 626 -41.49 -8.04 6.59
N GLY A 627 -40.44 -8.87 6.59
CA GLY A 627 -39.56 -9.04 7.75
C GLY A 627 -40.16 -9.84 8.91
N ASP A 628 -41.31 -10.48 8.73
CA ASP A 628 -42.03 -11.23 9.75
C ASP A 628 -42.53 -12.58 9.20
N SER A 629 -42.42 -13.64 10.02
CA SER A 629 -42.80 -15.01 9.65
C SER A 629 -44.30 -15.21 9.46
N ALA A 630 -45.13 -14.27 9.92
CA ALA A 630 -46.55 -14.22 9.55
C ALA A 630 -46.76 -14.17 8.03
N TYR A 631 -45.75 -13.73 7.27
CA TYR A 631 -45.78 -13.62 5.82
C TYR A 631 -44.98 -14.70 5.09
N ASP A 632 -44.59 -15.77 5.77
CA ASP A 632 -43.90 -16.90 5.14
C ASP A 632 -44.71 -17.47 3.97
N ALA A 633 -44.10 -17.47 2.79
CA ALA A 633 -44.80 -17.71 1.54
C ALA A 633 -44.74 -19.20 1.13
N PRO A 634 -45.88 -19.90 0.97
CA PRO A 634 -45.90 -21.29 0.51
C PRO A 634 -45.36 -21.45 -0.90
N ALA A 635 -44.50 -22.45 -1.10
CA ALA A 635 -43.96 -22.85 -2.40
C ALA A 635 -44.65 -24.12 -2.92
N GLU A 636 -45.25 -24.03 -4.12
CA GLU A 636 -46.01 -25.13 -4.73
C GLU A 636 -45.12 -26.37 -4.93
N GLY A 637 -45.55 -27.52 -4.39
CA GLY A 637 -44.79 -28.77 -4.50
C GLY A 637 -43.63 -28.93 -3.52
N HIS A 638 -43.42 -27.98 -2.60
CA HIS A 638 -42.38 -28.05 -1.57
C HIS A 638 -42.98 -28.04 -0.15
N SER A 639 -42.28 -28.67 0.80
CA SER A 639 -42.68 -28.69 2.21
C SER A 639 -42.22 -27.46 3.00
N MET A 640 -41.16 -26.79 2.54
CA MET A 640 -40.60 -25.57 3.14
C MET A 640 -41.19 -24.33 2.47
N LYS A 641 -41.28 -23.24 3.23
CA LYS A 641 -41.78 -21.93 2.78
C LYS A 641 -40.62 -20.98 2.51
N LEU A 642 -40.86 -19.93 1.72
CA LEU A 642 -39.94 -18.80 1.63
C LEU A 642 -40.13 -17.90 2.86
N ALA A 643 -39.04 -17.54 3.52
CA ALA A 643 -39.06 -16.80 4.79
C ALA A 643 -39.54 -15.35 4.61
N ASN A 644 -40.31 -14.84 5.58
CA ASN A 644 -40.65 -13.42 5.77
C ASN A 644 -41.30 -12.70 4.57
N GLY A 645 -41.92 -13.46 3.65
CA GLY A 645 -42.42 -12.94 2.40
C GLY A 645 -41.33 -12.35 1.51
N GLU A 646 -40.09 -12.83 1.64
CA GLU A 646 -38.93 -12.43 0.85
C GLU A 646 -39.09 -12.89 -0.60
N TYR A 647 -39.06 -11.93 -1.54
CA TYR A 647 -38.95 -12.25 -2.95
C TYR A 647 -37.89 -11.40 -3.63
N ASP A 648 -37.25 -12.01 -4.62
CA ASP A 648 -36.25 -11.40 -5.47
C ASP A 648 -36.88 -10.43 -6.47
N VAL A 649 -36.17 -9.34 -6.73
CA VAL A 649 -36.44 -8.44 -7.85
C VAL A 649 -35.17 -8.36 -8.67
N ASN A 650 -35.28 -8.81 -9.91
CA ASN A 650 -34.22 -8.79 -10.92
C ASN A 650 -34.70 -7.93 -12.10
N LYS A 651 -33.83 -7.08 -12.63
CA LYS A 651 -34.16 -6.13 -13.69
C LYS A 651 -33.96 -6.70 -15.10
#